data_AF-A0A0Q1DYH7-F1
#
_entry.id   AF-A0A0Q1DYH7-F1
#
_cell.length_a   1.000
_cell.length_b   1.000
_cell.length_c   1.000
_cell.angle_alpha   90.00
_cell.angle_beta   90.00
_cell.angle_gamma   90.00
#
_symmetry.space_group_name_H-M   'P 1'
#
loop_
_entity.id
_entity.type
_entity.pdbx_description
1 polymer ?
#
loop_
_entity_poly.entity_id
_entity_poly.type
_entity_poly.pdbx_seq_one_letter_code
_entity_poly.pdbx_strand_id
1 'polypeptide(L)'
;MKLLLSLILMTALVLMNCNLNAQIIEDYEGPAMNMNIMKSGSTIDNSTISVVANPSKSGINTSNTVSRLFRDKDGIPWCGFWSNRNINLNSNKFLHLKVYKTRRTSVRVKLEGGSAGAVEIQSMSPPSKINEWEDLVFDFSNLSGTYTKISVMPDSRDPVGLSRNINVYVDDLQLTNSPTPHTYVNELFNNSYRLITEARRPNGIYIDAVDVGNVGDKPASIVANGIGLISMCISDAMYQKTQDDANWEANAAQRVITTTQKLIEFKNSGRTNGAGMFPRYFNYVNGGPDGNWSSEYSTMDNGIFTMALYMTKHYFANNPTVVANVDALLTGMDYTKAIGTNNQIAMVLDQSGNNGTVFTLPFNEYMLVSWLALHTPTNNQADQQRSLNFWNTYFANPVTAPVPHPNYWGFETLSDANNGFVSSFIPQFCYYFINTFKFNPDYMNYFNNWKESDKKYAIDTGAPNTYEWGLGAGEVPNGGYSADKVLDNPNNIVSPHIISGYMPVNPGSYYDLLNLYDNGNGPSVYSIPSNQFKKVLWRYKRNNPAQRTDYIQVVDYSTMLFGLATLPEHLGEYWFSAYNGITAASAPKNTLQTISKDSQTIPSFKAYPNPFTHSITIHTGIKNNNEGSIKVLDINGREVFKIVTKQEVESIILPDSLSSGMYFIEMNAAGKKSIFKILKE
;
A
#
# COMPACT_ATOMS: atom_id res chain seq x y z
N MET A 1 -4.41 -23.40 45.24
CA MET A 1 -5.65 -22.61 45.01
C MET A 1 -5.47 -21.39 44.09
N LYS A 2 -4.27 -20.81 43.94
CA LYS A 2 -3.99 -19.74 42.94
C LYS A 2 -3.75 -20.23 41.50
N LEU A 3 -3.43 -21.50 41.28
CA LEU A 3 -3.26 -22.07 39.92
C LEU A 3 -4.58 -22.47 39.24
N LEU A 4 -5.67 -22.70 39.99
CA LEU A 4 -6.96 -23.10 39.40
C LEU A 4 -7.77 -21.89 38.91
N LEU A 5 -7.61 -20.70 39.50
CA LEU A 5 -8.28 -19.49 39.01
C LEU A 5 -7.68 -18.97 37.69
N SER A 6 -6.36 -19.13 37.49
CA SER A 6 -5.71 -18.71 36.24
C SER A 6 -6.09 -19.60 35.05
N LEU A 7 -6.38 -20.88 35.28
CA LEU A 7 -6.77 -21.81 34.21
C LEU A 7 -8.22 -21.61 33.74
N ILE A 8 -9.11 -21.17 34.64
CA ILE A 8 -10.51 -20.83 34.34
C ILE A 8 -10.62 -19.46 33.65
N LEU A 9 -9.74 -18.50 33.97
CA LEU A 9 -9.68 -17.22 33.27
C LEU A 9 -9.08 -17.34 31.85
N MET A 10 -8.17 -18.30 31.62
CA MET A 10 -7.57 -18.57 30.31
C MET A 10 -8.48 -19.38 29.37
N THR A 11 -9.47 -20.12 29.92
CA THR A 11 -10.47 -20.85 29.10
C THR A 11 -11.74 -20.04 28.85
N ALA A 12 -12.02 -18.99 29.64
CA ALA A 12 -13.12 -18.06 29.39
C ALA A 12 -12.78 -16.96 28.35
N LEU A 13 -11.50 -16.74 28.05
CA LEU A 13 -11.05 -15.79 27.01
C LEU A 13 -10.97 -16.40 25.59
N VAL A 14 -11.34 -17.67 25.43
CA VAL A 14 -11.29 -18.42 24.14
C VAL A 14 -12.66 -18.53 23.46
N LEU A 15 -13.71 -17.92 24.01
CA LEU A 15 -15.06 -17.93 23.42
C LEU A 15 -15.66 -16.53 23.27
N MET A 16 -14.93 -15.62 22.64
CA MET A 16 -15.50 -14.52 21.83
C MET A 16 -14.55 -14.20 20.66
N ASN A 17 -14.17 -15.23 19.89
CA ASN A 17 -13.87 -15.01 18.47
C ASN A 17 -15.20 -14.77 17.78
N CYS A 18 -15.73 -13.55 17.86
CA CYS A 18 -16.66 -13.11 16.83
C CYS A 18 -15.84 -13.08 15.54
N ASN A 19 -16.05 -14.06 14.67
CA ASN A 19 -15.37 -14.11 13.38
C ASN A 19 -15.62 -12.78 12.66
N LEU A 20 -14.55 -11.99 12.53
CA LEU A 20 -14.48 -10.76 11.72
C LEU A 20 -14.19 -11.09 10.25
N ASN A 21 -14.25 -12.37 9.87
CA ASN A 21 -13.96 -12.82 8.53
C ASN A 21 -15.03 -12.31 7.56
N ALA A 22 -14.62 -11.96 6.34
CA ALA A 22 -15.55 -11.77 5.24
C ALA A 22 -16.46 -13.01 5.13
N GLN A 23 -17.76 -12.80 5.06
CA GLN A 23 -18.68 -13.89 4.80
C GLN A 23 -18.70 -14.12 3.28
N ILE A 24 -18.01 -15.15 2.81
CA ILE A 24 -18.19 -15.64 1.44
C ILE A 24 -19.59 -16.21 1.34
N ILE A 25 -20.42 -15.60 0.51
CA ILE A 25 -21.81 -16.02 0.28
C ILE A 25 -21.84 -17.01 -0.86
N GLU A 26 -21.11 -16.72 -1.94
CA GLU A 26 -21.01 -17.57 -3.12
C GLU A 26 -19.87 -17.11 -4.05
N ASP A 27 -19.04 -18.05 -4.51
CA ASP A 27 -17.94 -17.87 -5.48
C ASP A 27 -18.04 -18.82 -6.68
N TYR A 28 -19.06 -19.70 -6.70
CA TYR A 28 -19.35 -20.68 -7.75
C TYR A 28 -18.22 -21.67 -8.10
N GLU A 29 -17.17 -21.76 -7.30
CA GLU A 29 -16.04 -22.71 -7.52
C GLU A 29 -16.28 -24.08 -6.87
N GLY A 30 -17.33 -24.18 -6.04
CA GLY A 30 -17.79 -25.41 -5.39
C GLY A 30 -19.23 -25.79 -5.75
N PRO A 31 -19.90 -26.62 -4.92
CA PRO A 31 -21.34 -26.86 -5.05
C PRO A 31 -22.12 -25.54 -4.93
N ALA A 32 -22.59 -25.03 -6.07
CA ALA A 32 -23.24 -23.74 -6.15
C ALA A 32 -24.51 -23.65 -5.29
N MET A 33 -24.80 -22.45 -4.81
CA MET A 33 -26.07 -22.18 -4.16
C MET A 33 -27.25 -22.41 -5.10
N ASN A 34 -28.37 -22.82 -4.50
CA ASN A 34 -29.61 -22.96 -5.25
C ASN A 34 -30.09 -21.57 -5.71
N MET A 35 -30.01 -21.31 -7.02
CA MET A 35 -30.45 -20.07 -7.64
C MET A 35 -31.83 -20.25 -8.28
N ASN A 36 -32.84 -19.61 -7.69
CA ASN A 36 -34.21 -19.64 -8.21
C ASN A 36 -34.44 -18.42 -9.11
N ILE A 37 -34.76 -18.63 -10.38
CA ILE A 37 -34.98 -17.55 -11.34
C ILE A 37 -36.19 -16.67 -10.96
N MET A 38 -36.03 -15.35 -11.09
CA MET A 38 -37.12 -14.36 -11.00
C MET A 38 -37.54 -13.94 -12.42
N LYS A 39 -38.74 -14.35 -12.87
CA LYS A 39 -39.26 -14.08 -14.22
C LYS A 39 -40.79 -13.98 -14.26
N SER A 40 -41.39 -13.47 -15.34
CA SER A 40 -42.84 -13.14 -15.43
C SER A 40 -43.80 -14.34 -15.34
N GLY A 41 -43.30 -15.57 -15.52
CA GLY A 41 -44.14 -16.76 -15.71
C GLY A 41 -44.80 -16.84 -17.09
N SER A 42 -44.65 -15.81 -17.94
CA SER A 42 -45.13 -15.81 -19.33
C SER A 42 -44.34 -16.77 -20.20
N THR A 43 -44.98 -17.37 -21.20
CA THR A 43 -44.34 -18.29 -22.15
C THR A 43 -43.34 -17.62 -23.09
N ILE A 44 -43.35 -16.29 -23.17
CA ILE A 44 -42.38 -15.52 -23.97
C ILE A 44 -41.14 -15.12 -23.16
N ASP A 45 -41.15 -15.23 -21.83
CA ASP A 45 -39.99 -14.92 -20.99
C ASP A 45 -39.11 -16.16 -20.78
N ASN A 46 -38.16 -16.33 -21.69
CA ASN A 46 -37.23 -17.46 -21.70
C ASN A 46 -36.00 -17.25 -20.81
N SER A 47 -36.06 -16.32 -19.85
CA SER A 47 -34.92 -16.07 -18.96
C SER A 47 -34.57 -17.32 -18.13
N THR A 48 -33.27 -17.61 -18.00
CA THR A 48 -32.73 -18.75 -17.23
C THR A 48 -31.50 -18.34 -16.42
N ILE A 49 -31.23 -19.08 -15.34
CA ILE A 49 -30.06 -18.90 -14.48
C ILE A 49 -29.29 -20.23 -14.41
N SER A 50 -27.97 -20.17 -14.55
CA SER A 50 -27.10 -21.35 -14.57
C SER A 50 -25.68 -20.98 -14.18
N VAL A 51 -24.94 -21.88 -13.54
CA VAL A 51 -23.48 -21.75 -13.42
C VAL A 51 -22.82 -22.24 -14.70
N VAL A 52 -21.88 -21.47 -15.23
CA VAL A 52 -21.15 -21.76 -16.49
C VAL A 52 -19.68 -21.44 -16.32
N ALA A 53 -18.83 -21.92 -17.23
CA ALA A 53 -17.45 -21.47 -17.31
C ALA A 53 -17.39 -19.94 -17.49
N ASN A 54 -16.47 -19.29 -16.78
CA ASN A 54 -16.28 -17.84 -16.86
C ASN A 54 -15.97 -17.43 -18.32
N PRO A 55 -16.84 -16.62 -18.96
CA PRO A 55 -16.66 -16.24 -20.36
C PRO A 55 -15.48 -15.28 -20.58
N SER A 56 -14.98 -14.67 -19.50
CA SER A 56 -13.92 -13.67 -19.54
C SER A 56 -13.14 -13.69 -18.23
N LYS A 57 -12.07 -14.48 -18.16
CA LYS A 57 -11.16 -14.51 -17.00
C LYS A 57 -10.20 -13.32 -17.05
N SER A 58 -10.71 -12.14 -16.73
CA SER A 58 -10.04 -10.85 -16.96
C SER A 58 -10.22 -9.90 -15.79
N GLY A 59 -9.31 -8.91 -15.69
CA GLY A 59 -9.44 -7.83 -14.72
C GLY A 59 -9.49 -8.34 -13.28
N ILE A 60 -10.55 -7.99 -12.57
CA ILE A 60 -10.78 -8.37 -11.15
C ILE A 60 -11.40 -9.75 -10.97
N ASN A 61 -11.80 -10.45 -12.02
CA ASN A 61 -12.42 -11.78 -11.92
C ASN A 61 -11.72 -12.80 -12.82
N THR A 62 -10.97 -13.71 -12.19
CA THR A 62 -10.27 -14.81 -12.85
C THR A 62 -10.84 -16.19 -12.49
N SER A 63 -12.02 -16.25 -11.88
CA SER A 63 -12.69 -17.50 -11.45
C SER A 63 -12.91 -18.44 -12.64
N ASN A 64 -12.97 -19.75 -12.38
CA ASN A 64 -13.23 -20.75 -13.40
C ASN A 64 -14.69 -20.77 -13.83
N THR A 65 -15.60 -20.56 -12.89
CA THR A 65 -17.04 -20.63 -13.08
C THR A 65 -17.73 -19.40 -12.52
N VAL A 66 -18.86 -19.03 -13.12
CA VAL A 66 -19.66 -17.85 -12.74
C VAL A 66 -21.14 -18.14 -12.90
N SER A 67 -22.00 -17.38 -12.23
CA SER A 67 -23.42 -17.39 -12.53
C SER A 67 -23.71 -16.63 -13.82
N ARG A 68 -24.52 -17.22 -14.70
CA ARG A 68 -25.03 -16.61 -15.94
C ARG A 68 -26.54 -16.49 -15.89
N LEU A 69 -27.02 -15.26 -15.89
CA LEU A 69 -28.40 -14.93 -16.26
C LEU A 69 -28.48 -14.80 -17.78
N PHE A 70 -29.14 -15.76 -18.43
CA PHE A 70 -29.65 -15.56 -19.78
C PHE A 70 -30.90 -14.68 -19.66
N ARG A 71 -30.79 -13.44 -20.12
CA ARG A 71 -31.80 -12.39 -19.96
C ARG A 71 -32.60 -12.23 -21.24
N ASP A 72 -33.88 -12.60 -21.19
CA ASP A 72 -34.77 -12.44 -22.33
C ASP A 72 -35.20 -10.97 -22.50
N LYS A 73 -35.29 -10.52 -23.75
CA LYS A 73 -35.72 -9.15 -24.09
C LYS A 73 -37.15 -8.84 -23.66
N ASP A 74 -38.01 -9.86 -23.62
CA ASP A 74 -39.43 -9.77 -23.27
C ASP A 74 -39.68 -10.09 -21.78
N GLY A 75 -38.61 -10.21 -20.97
CA GLY A 75 -38.74 -10.49 -19.55
C GLY A 75 -39.16 -9.27 -18.70
N ILE A 76 -39.04 -9.40 -17.37
CA ILE A 76 -39.49 -8.35 -16.41
C ILE A 76 -38.37 -7.42 -15.94
N PRO A 77 -38.63 -6.16 -15.57
CA PRO A 77 -37.61 -5.20 -15.12
C PRO A 77 -36.69 -5.65 -13.97
N TRP A 78 -37.15 -6.56 -13.11
CA TRP A 78 -36.43 -7.07 -11.94
C TRP A 78 -35.97 -8.54 -12.10
N CYS A 79 -35.73 -8.98 -13.34
CA CYS A 79 -35.23 -10.33 -13.60
C CYS A 79 -33.86 -10.56 -12.96
N GLY A 80 -33.66 -11.75 -12.41
CA GLY A 80 -32.51 -12.10 -11.60
C GLY A 80 -32.72 -13.45 -10.93
N PHE A 81 -32.10 -13.66 -9.77
CA PHE A 81 -32.32 -14.89 -8.99
C PHE A 81 -32.44 -14.60 -7.50
N TRP A 82 -33.04 -15.54 -6.76
CA TRP A 82 -33.04 -15.54 -5.30
C TRP A 82 -32.57 -16.88 -4.74
N SER A 83 -32.01 -16.84 -3.53
CA SER A 83 -31.52 -18.01 -2.81
C SER A 83 -31.81 -17.87 -1.32
N ASN A 84 -32.09 -19.01 -0.67
CA ASN A 84 -32.14 -19.08 0.80
C ASN A 84 -30.70 -19.20 1.32
N ARG A 85 -30.15 -18.07 1.75
CA ARG A 85 -28.81 -17.92 2.30
C ARG A 85 -28.86 -16.97 3.48
N ASN A 86 -28.24 -17.39 4.58
CA ASN A 86 -28.10 -16.56 5.76
C ASN A 86 -27.04 -15.50 5.51
N ILE A 87 -27.39 -14.22 5.60
CA ILE A 87 -26.50 -13.07 5.49
C ILE A 87 -26.45 -12.41 6.87
N ASN A 88 -25.31 -12.48 7.54
CA ASN A 88 -25.17 -11.97 8.92
C ASN A 88 -24.58 -10.57 8.91
N LEU A 89 -25.42 -9.57 9.19
CA LEU A 89 -25.05 -8.16 9.17
C LEU A 89 -24.62 -7.63 10.54
N ASN A 90 -24.26 -8.49 11.51
CA ASN A 90 -23.82 -8.01 12.82
C ASN A 90 -22.41 -7.41 12.79
N SER A 91 -21.49 -8.03 12.05
CA SER A 91 -20.09 -7.60 11.92
C SER A 91 -19.81 -6.92 10.58
N ASN A 92 -20.18 -7.56 9.47
CA ASN A 92 -19.93 -7.06 8.11
C ASN A 92 -21.14 -6.29 7.58
N LYS A 93 -20.91 -5.15 6.91
CA LYS A 93 -21.97 -4.20 6.50
C LYS A 93 -22.08 -3.96 4.99
N PHE A 94 -21.06 -4.33 4.23
CA PHE A 94 -20.96 -4.03 2.81
C PHE A 94 -20.97 -5.32 2.02
N LEU A 95 -21.99 -5.50 1.18
CA LEU A 95 -22.04 -6.62 0.24
C LEU A 95 -21.34 -6.19 -1.04
N HIS A 96 -20.41 -7.01 -1.52
CA HIS A 96 -19.81 -6.89 -2.84
C HIS A 96 -20.36 -7.96 -3.76
N LEU A 97 -20.49 -7.62 -5.04
CA LEU A 97 -20.64 -8.60 -6.12
C LEU A 97 -19.92 -8.13 -7.37
N LYS A 98 -19.25 -9.05 -8.06
CA LYS A 98 -18.66 -8.78 -9.37
C LYS A 98 -19.71 -9.02 -10.45
N VAL A 99 -19.87 -8.06 -11.37
CA VAL A 99 -20.80 -8.16 -12.49
C VAL A 99 -20.08 -7.94 -13.82
N TYR A 100 -20.47 -8.71 -14.83
CA TYR A 100 -20.06 -8.51 -16.23
C TYR A 100 -21.31 -8.43 -17.10
N LYS A 101 -21.46 -7.33 -17.86
CA LYS A 101 -22.66 -7.11 -18.69
C LYS A 101 -22.40 -6.23 -19.91
N THR A 102 -23.33 -6.28 -20.86
CA THR A 102 -23.26 -5.59 -22.15
C THR A 102 -23.92 -4.21 -22.18
N ARG A 103 -24.44 -3.72 -21.04
CA ARG A 103 -25.08 -2.40 -20.92
C ARG A 103 -25.03 -1.84 -19.50
N ARG A 104 -25.05 -0.51 -19.37
CA ARG A 104 -25.11 0.20 -18.08
C ARG A 104 -26.55 0.29 -17.58
N THR A 105 -26.90 -0.63 -16.68
CA THR A 105 -28.19 -0.68 -15.98
C THR A 105 -27.95 -0.74 -14.48
N SER A 106 -28.96 -0.49 -13.64
CA SER A 106 -28.78 -0.63 -12.20
C SER A 106 -28.59 -2.09 -11.83
N VAL A 107 -27.75 -2.36 -10.83
CA VAL A 107 -27.79 -3.64 -10.12
C VAL A 107 -28.47 -3.39 -8.78
N ARG A 108 -29.33 -4.31 -8.37
CA ARG A 108 -30.03 -4.26 -7.10
C ARG A 108 -29.85 -5.56 -6.33
N VAL A 109 -29.76 -5.44 -5.02
CA VAL A 109 -29.77 -6.56 -4.10
C VAL A 109 -30.91 -6.38 -3.13
N LYS A 110 -31.64 -7.46 -2.87
CA LYS A 110 -32.71 -7.52 -1.89
C LYS A 110 -32.38 -8.55 -0.81
N LEU A 111 -32.47 -8.13 0.45
CA LEU A 111 -32.37 -9.01 1.61
C LEU A 111 -33.74 -9.14 2.28
N GLU A 112 -34.11 -10.36 2.68
CA GLU A 112 -35.38 -10.64 3.35
C GLU A 112 -35.20 -11.58 4.55
N GLY A 113 -36.21 -11.62 5.43
CA GLY A 113 -36.23 -12.51 6.61
C GLY A 113 -35.49 -11.98 7.83
N GLY A 114 -35.00 -10.73 7.79
CA GLY A 114 -34.42 -10.02 8.93
C GLY A 114 -35.43 -9.14 9.67
N SER A 115 -34.98 -8.51 10.75
CA SER A 115 -35.82 -7.69 11.65
C SER A 115 -36.40 -6.43 10.99
N ALA A 116 -35.75 -5.89 9.94
CA ALA A 116 -36.26 -4.76 9.17
C ALA A 116 -37.19 -5.17 8.02
N GLY A 117 -37.55 -6.46 7.90
CA GLY A 117 -38.37 -6.98 6.81
C GLY A 117 -37.57 -7.12 5.51
N ALA A 118 -38.20 -6.77 4.39
CA ALA A 118 -37.60 -6.83 3.07
C ALA A 118 -36.92 -5.49 2.72
N VAL A 119 -35.62 -5.51 2.44
CA VAL A 119 -34.83 -4.33 2.09
C VAL A 119 -34.20 -4.53 0.72
N GLU A 120 -34.53 -3.68 -0.24
CA GLU A 120 -33.93 -3.65 -1.58
C GLU A 120 -33.11 -2.37 -1.74
N ILE A 121 -31.85 -2.50 -2.11
CA ILE A 121 -30.96 -1.37 -2.37
C ILE A 121 -30.24 -1.51 -3.71
N GLN A 122 -29.86 -0.37 -4.27
CA GLN A 122 -28.98 -0.28 -5.43
C GLN A 122 -27.51 -0.22 -4.99
N SER A 123 -26.59 -0.45 -5.91
CA SER A 123 -25.17 -0.24 -5.64
C SER A 123 -24.90 1.22 -5.28
N MET A 124 -23.92 1.45 -4.40
CA MET A 124 -23.50 2.78 -3.96
C MET A 124 -23.08 3.69 -5.13
N SER A 125 -22.53 3.09 -6.19
CA SER A 125 -22.23 3.74 -7.46
C SER A 125 -22.93 3.03 -8.62
N PRO A 126 -23.52 3.77 -9.58
CA PRO A 126 -24.09 3.17 -10.78
C PRO A 126 -23.03 2.41 -11.60
N PRO A 127 -23.38 1.24 -12.17
CA PRO A 127 -22.45 0.49 -13.02
C PRO A 127 -21.96 1.31 -14.21
N SER A 128 -20.65 1.37 -14.38
CA SER A 128 -19.94 2.22 -15.34
C SER A 128 -19.31 1.44 -16.49
N LYS A 129 -19.11 0.12 -16.32
CA LYS A 129 -18.41 -0.71 -17.30
C LYS A 129 -19.36 -1.47 -18.23
N ILE A 130 -18.87 -1.79 -19.42
CA ILE A 130 -19.53 -2.64 -20.43
C ILE A 130 -18.48 -3.62 -20.94
N ASN A 131 -18.83 -4.91 -21.02
CA ASN A 131 -17.94 -5.99 -21.45
C ASN A 131 -16.66 -6.11 -20.62
N GLU A 132 -16.72 -5.73 -19.35
CA GLU A 132 -15.63 -5.85 -18.38
C GLU A 132 -16.21 -6.16 -17.01
N TRP A 133 -15.41 -6.77 -16.13
CA TRP A 133 -15.80 -7.01 -14.74
C TRP A 133 -15.74 -5.72 -13.92
N GLU A 134 -16.80 -5.51 -13.13
CA GLU A 134 -16.96 -4.41 -12.20
C GLU A 134 -17.38 -4.96 -10.84
N ASP A 135 -16.70 -4.55 -9.77
CA ASP A 135 -17.13 -4.85 -8.39
C ASP A 135 -18.11 -3.76 -7.95
N LEU A 136 -19.28 -4.17 -7.45
CA LEU A 136 -20.32 -3.27 -7.00
C LEU A 136 -20.56 -3.47 -5.51
N VAL A 137 -20.60 -2.35 -4.77
CA VAL A 137 -20.77 -2.35 -3.32
C VAL A 137 -22.19 -1.90 -2.95
N PHE A 138 -22.77 -2.58 -1.96
CA PHE A 138 -24.11 -2.33 -1.43
C PHE A 138 -24.03 -2.09 0.08
N ASP A 139 -24.48 -0.92 0.54
CA ASP A 139 -24.37 -0.49 1.93
C ASP A 139 -25.59 -0.91 2.76
N PHE A 140 -25.38 -1.87 3.66
CA PHE A 140 -26.36 -2.33 4.64
C PHE A 140 -26.00 -1.90 6.06
N SER A 141 -25.20 -0.84 6.25
CA SER A 141 -24.72 -0.36 7.56
C SER A 141 -25.85 -0.02 8.53
N ASN A 142 -27.03 0.35 8.01
CA ASN A 142 -28.22 0.64 8.80
C ASN A 142 -28.99 -0.61 9.27
N LEU A 143 -28.55 -1.81 8.88
CA LEU A 143 -29.17 -3.09 9.23
C LEU A 143 -28.31 -3.87 10.22
N SER A 144 -28.94 -4.82 10.91
CA SER A 144 -28.29 -5.77 11.83
C SER A 144 -29.06 -7.10 11.85
N GLY A 145 -28.47 -8.12 12.47
CA GLY A 145 -29.04 -9.47 12.52
C GLY A 145 -28.83 -10.27 11.24
N THR A 146 -29.48 -11.43 11.18
CA THR A 146 -29.38 -12.36 10.06
C THR A 146 -30.58 -12.24 9.13
N TYR A 147 -30.34 -12.04 7.84
CA TYR A 147 -31.33 -12.13 6.77
C TYR A 147 -31.21 -13.50 6.12
N THR A 148 -32.32 -14.18 5.87
CA THR A 148 -32.32 -15.61 5.46
C THR A 148 -32.48 -15.82 3.96
N LYS A 149 -32.68 -14.73 3.21
CA LYS A 149 -32.82 -14.76 1.76
C LYS A 149 -32.14 -13.56 1.11
N ILE A 150 -31.46 -13.82 0.00
CA ILE A 150 -30.84 -12.84 -0.87
C ILE A 150 -31.43 -12.96 -2.27
N SER A 151 -31.73 -11.82 -2.91
CA SER A 151 -32.06 -11.74 -4.32
C SER A 151 -31.12 -10.77 -5.03
N VAL A 152 -30.65 -11.15 -6.21
CA VAL A 152 -29.77 -10.33 -7.05
C VAL A 152 -30.46 -10.05 -8.37
N MET A 153 -30.55 -8.76 -8.72
CA MET A 153 -31.14 -8.25 -9.96
C MET A 153 -30.05 -7.53 -10.75
N PRO A 154 -29.25 -8.26 -11.56
CA PRO A 154 -28.02 -7.72 -12.16
C PRO A 154 -28.25 -6.82 -13.39
N ASP A 155 -29.50 -6.73 -13.84
CA ASP A 155 -29.92 -5.89 -14.98
C ASP A 155 -31.29 -5.25 -14.72
N SER A 156 -31.36 -4.41 -13.69
CA SER A 156 -32.58 -3.75 -13.25
C SER A 156 -32.85 -2.47 -14.04
N ARG A 157 -33.93 -2.48 -14.84
CA ARG A 157 -34.41 -1.33 -15.62
C ARG A 157 -35.88 -1.49 -16.01
N ASP A 158 -36.68 -0.44 -15.79
CA ASP A 158 -38.08 -0.35 -16.20
C ASP A 158 -38.31 0.82 -17.18
N PRO A 159 -38.82 0.59 -18.41
CA PRO A 159 -39.04 -0.72 -19.04
C PRO A 159 -37.70 -1.43 -19.35
N VAL A 160 -37.77 -2.75 -19.60
CA VAL A 160 -36.57 -3.59 -19.82
C VAL A 160 -35.61 -3.03 -20.88
N GLY A 161 -36.15 -2.52 -22.00
CA GLY A 161 -35.38 -1.80 -23.01
C GLY A 161 -34.28 -2.63 -23.68
N LEU A 162 -34.51 -3.93 -23.89
CA LEU A 162 -33.63 -4.81 -24.65
C LEU A 162 -34.16 -4.98 -26.08
N SER A 163 -33.28 -4.87 -27.08
CA SER A 163 -33.61 -5.20 -28.48
C SER A 163 -33.33 -6.66 -28.84
N ARG A 164 -32.56 -7.36 -27.99
CA ARG A 164 -32.18 -8.77 -28.12
C ARG A 164 -31.87 -9.36 -26.75
N ASN A 165 -31.88 -10.67 -26.66
CA ASN A 165 -31.47 -11.39 -25.46
C ASN A 165 -29.98 -11.14 -25.19
N ILE A 166 -29.61 -11.09 -23.90
CA ILE A 166 -28.23 -10.86 -23.47
C ILE A 166 -27.85 -11.86 -22.39
N ASN A 167 -26.54 -12.03 -22.17
CA ASN A 167 -26.02 -12.68 -20.98
C ASN A 167 -25.54 -11.62 -20.00
N VAL A 168 -25.83 -11.84 -18.73
CA VAL A 168 -25.32 -11.06 -17.60
C VAL A 168 -24.69 -12.04 -16.62
N TYR A 169 -23.46 -11.78 -16.21
CA TYR A 169 -22.71 -12.68 -15.35
C TYR A 169 -22.49 -12.04 -13.99
N VAL A 170 -22.55 -12.87 -12.94
CA VAL A 170 -22.39 -12.48 -11.55
C VAL A 170 -21.45 -13.47 -10.87
N ASP A 171 -20.57 -12.97 -10.02
CA ASP A 171 -19.61 -13.78 -9.28
C ASP A 171 -19.17 -13.10 -7.97
N ASP A 172 -18.46 -13.85 -7.11
CA ASP A 172 -17.82 -13.39 -5.87
C ASP A 172 -18.75 -12.53 -4.98
N LEU A 173 -19.88 -13.12 -4.57
CA LEU A 173 -20.75 -12.51 -3.57
C LEU A 173 -20.10 -12.65 -2.20
N GLN A 174 -19.71 -11.53 -1.61
CA GLN A 174 -19.04 -11.49 -0.32
C GLN A 174 -19.58 -10.35 0.54
N LEU A 175 -19.74 -10.61 1.83
CA LEU A 175 -20.09 -9.57 2.81
C LEU A 175 -18.83 -9.21 3.60
N THR A 176 -18.42 -7.95 3.53
CA THR A 176 -17.19 -7.41 4.13
C THR A 176 -17.49 -6.16 4.96
N ASN A 177 -16.45 -5.56 5.54
CA ASN A 177 -16.49 -4.25 6.18
C ASN A 177 -15.91 -3.11 5.30
N SER A 178 -15.66 -3.36 4.03
CA SER A 178 -15.11 -2.36 3.10
C SER A 178 -16.22 -1.70 2.26
N PRO A 179 -16.34 -0.37 2.28
CA PRO A 179 -17.22 0.35 1.35
C PRO A 179 -16.59 0.52 -0.05
N THR A 180 -15.37 0.02 -0.28
CA THR A 180 -14.57 0.35 -1.47
C THR A 180 -14.64 -0.79 -2.49
N PRO A 181 -15.06 -0.53 -3.75
CA PRO A 181 -15.03 -1.52 -4.81
C PRO A 181 -13.65 -2.17 -4.96
N HIS A 182 -13.62 -3.48 -5.16
CA HIS A 182 -12.41 -4.19 -5.52
C HIS A 182 -11.92 -3.71 -6.88
N THR A 183 -10.70 -3.16 -6.90
CA THR A 183 -9.99 -2.84 -8.13
C THR A 183 -8.84 -3.80 -8.33
N TYR A 184 -8.36 -3.90 -9.58
CA TYR A 184 -7.15 -4.64 -9.88
C TYR A 184 -5.96 -4.18 -9.02
N VAL A 185 -5.84 -2.87 -8.77
CA VAL A 185 -4.73 -2.32 -8.01
C VAL A 185 -4.77 -2.77 -6.55
N ASN A 186 -5.96 -2.99 -5.97
CA ASN A 186 -6.09 -3.60 -4.65
C ASN A 186 -5.62 -5.07 -4.67
N GLU A 187 -5.98 -5.80 -5.72
CA GLU A 187 -5.51 -7.19 -5.87
C GLU A 187 -4.01 -7.26 -6.10
N LEU A 188 -3.45 -6.38 -6.94
CA LEU A 188 -2.01 -6.25 -7.15
C LEU A 188 -1.31 -5.90 -5.84
N PHE A 189 -1.90 -5.09 -4.98
CA PHE A 189 -1.33 -4.76 -3.67
C PHE A 189 -1.28 -5.99 -2.76
N ASN A 190 -2.40 -6.71 -2.64
CA ASN A 190 -2.46 -7.98 -1.90
C ASN A 190 -1.43 -8.99 -2.45
N ASN A 191 -1.40 -9.16 -3.77
CA ASN A 191 -0.51 -10.10 -4.46
C ASN A 191 0.96 -9.69 -4.34
N SER A 192 1.26 -8.39 -4.29
CA SER A 192 2.61 -7.86 -4.07
C SER A 192 3.13 -8.23 -2.69
N TYR A 193 2.29 -8.13 -1.67
CA TYR A 193 2.63 -8.61 -0.34
C TYR A 193 2.82 -10.14 -0.33
N ARG A 194 1.91 -10.89 -0.97
CA ARG A 194 1.99 -12.35 -1.06
C ARG A 194 3.27 -12.82 -1.77
N LEU A 195 3.70 -12.16 -2.83
CA LEU A 195 4.95 -12.47 -3.52
C LEU A 195 6.15 -12.39 -2.57
N ILE A 196 6.27 -11.32 -1.78
CA ILE A 196 7.36 -11.19 -0.80
C ILE A 196 7.30 -12.32 0.24
N THR A 197 6.10 -12.78 0.61
CA THR A 197 5.96 -13.92 1.54
C THR A 197 6.38 -15.27 0.96
N GLU A 198 6.39 -15.47 -0.36
CA GLU A 198 6.92 -16.69 -1.00
C GLU A 198 8.42 -16.88 -0.72
N ALA A 199 9.15 -15.78 -0.54
CA ALA A 199 10.56 -15.81 -0.17
C ALA A 199 10.77 -16.21 1.30
N ARG A 200 9.73 -16.19 2.15
CA ARG A 200 9.88 -16.53 3.57
C ARG A 200 9.98 -18.03 3.77
N ARG A 201 10.97 -18.48 4.52
CA ARG A 201 11.15 -19.89 4.91
C ARG A 201 10.48 -20.16 6.28
N PRO A 202 10.22 -21.43 6.66
CA PRO A 202 9.46 -21.75 7.88
C PRO A 202 10.05 -21.16 9.18
N ASN A 203 11.38 -21.01 9.24
CA ASN A 203 12.08 -20.41 10.38
C ASN A 203 12.06 -18.87 10.38
N GLY A 204 11.39 -18.25 9.40
CA GLY A 204 11.17 -16.82 9.29
C GLY A 204 12.18 -16.04 8.48
N ILE A 205 13.26 -16.67 8.02
CA ILE A 205 14.25 -16.02 7.18
C ILE A 205 13.75 -15.92 5.73
N TYR A 206 14.03 -14.80 5.09
CA TYR A 206 13.69 -14.55 3.69
C TYR A 206 14.86 -14.86 2.76
N ILE A 207 14.59 -15.57 1.67
CA ILE A 207 15.50 -15.73 0.54
C ILE A 207 15.54 -14.48 -0.34
N ASP A 208 16.61 -14.31 -1.10
CA ASP A 208 16.87 -13.10 -1.88
C ASP A 208 15.82 -12.82 -2.96
N ALA A 209 15.31 -13.88 -3.58
CA ALA A 209 14.40 -13.79 -4.71
C ALA A 209 13.42 -14.96 -4.73
N VAL A 210 12.23 -14.70 -5.28
CA VAL A 210 11.21 -15.71 -5.55
C VAL A 210 11.52 -16.38 -6.88
N ASP A 211 11.59 -17.71 -6.88
CA ASP A 211 11.72 -18.52 -8.09
C ASP A 211 10.39 -18.59 -8.85
N VAL A 212 10.34 -17.97 -10.02
CA VAL A 212 9.17 -17.98 -10.92
C VAL A 212 9.46 -18.76 -12.21
N GLY A 213 10.72 -19.10 -12.47
CA GLY A 213 11.19 -19.89 -13.61
C GLY A 213 11.32 -21.39 -13.32
N ASN A 214 11.11 -21.82 -12.07
CA ASN A 214 11.31 -23.18 -11.59
C ASN A 214 12.77 -23.64 -11.73
N VAL A 215 13.70 -22.81 -11.26
CA VAL A 215 15.16 -23.02 -11.31
C VAL A 215 15.81 -23.25 -9.94
N GLY A 216 15.02 -23.15 -8.85
CA GLY A 216 15.45 -23.40 -7.48
C GLY A 216 15.81 -22.13 -6.70
N ASP A 217 15.78 -22.25 -5.36
CA ASP A 217 15.96 -21.14 -4.42
C ASP A 217 17.32 -20.42 -4.54
N LYS A 218 17.29 -19.09 -4.38
CA LYS A 218 18.47 -18.27 -4.05
C LYS A 218 18.83 -18.40 -2.56
N PRO A 219 20.06 -18.02 -2.14
CA PRO A 219 20.39 -17.92 -0.71
C PRO A 219 19.51 -16.90 0.02
N ALA A 220 19.55 -16.91 1.36
CA ALA A 220 19.03 -15.79 2.14
C ALA A 220 19.84 -14.53 1.93
N SER A 221 19.17 -13.37 1.95
CA SER A 221 19.85 -12.08 1.94
C SER A 221 19.35 -11.17 3.05
N ILE A 222 20.26 -10.39 3.65
CA ILE A 222 19.90 -9.54 4.80
C ILE A 222 18.90 -8.46 4.39
N VAL A 223 19.03 -7.93 3.17
CA VAL A 223 18.11 -6.94 2.61
C VAL A 223 16.71 -7.51 2.43
N ALA A 224 16.56 -8.74 1.92
CA ALA A 224 15.25 -9.39 1.79
C ALA A 224 14.57 -9.59 3.16
N ASN A 225 15.36 -9.86 4.20
CA ASN A 225 14.84 -9.94 5.57
C ASN A 225 14.37 -8.56 6.08
N GLY A 226 15.07 -7.47 5.75
CA GLY A 226 14.62 -6.11 6.01
C GLY A 226 13.31 -5.78 5.30
N ILE A 227 13.22 -6.02 4.00
CA ILE A 227 11.99 -5.81 3.22
C ILE A 227 10.85 -6.68 3.74
N GLY A 228 11.12 -7.92 4.13
CA GLY A 228 10.15 -8.83 4.75
C GLY A 228 9.56 -8.28 6.06
N LEU A 229 10.38 -7.62 6.89
CA LEU A 229 9.91 -6.96 8.13
C LEU A 229 9.01 -5.75 7.83
N ILE A 230 9.37 -4.91 6.86
CA ILE A 230 8.53 -3.78 6.43
C ILE A 230 7.21 -4.29 5.86
N SER A 231 7.26 -5.35 5.06
CA SER A 231 6.08 -5.99 4.46
C SER A 231 5.12 -6.53 5.52
N MET A 232 5.65 -7.07 6.64
CA MET A 232 4.84 -7.48 7.80
C MET A 232 4.18 -6.29 8.49
N CYS A 233 4.85 -5.13 8.59
CA CYS A 233 4.24 -3.92 9.15
C CYS A 233 3.10 -3.40 8.26
N ILE A 234 3.29 -3.40 6.94
CA ILE A 234 2.25 -3.04 5.95
C ILE A 234 1.06 -3.99 6.07
N SER A 235 1.34 -5.30 6.14
CA SER A 235 0.30 -6.33 6.24
C SER A 235 -0.50 -6.22 7.54
N ASP A 236 0.17 -6.03 8.68
CA ASP A 236 -0.52 -5.78 9.95
C ASP A 236 -1.38 -4.52 9.86
N ALA A 237 -0.86 -3.42 9.31
CA ALA A 237 -1.59 -2.16 9.21
C ALA A 237 -2.83 -2.29 8.33
N MET A 238 -2.71 -3.01 7.21
CA MET A 238 -3.84 -3.32 6.34
C MET A 238 -4.84 -4.25 7.03
N TYR A 239 -4.39 -5.30 7.72
CA TYR A 239 -5.27 -6.14 8.53
C TYR A 239 -6.02 -5.33 9.59
N GLN A 240 -5.36 -4.44 10.33
CA GLN A 240 -6.03 -3.57 11.31
C GLN A 240 -7.08 -2.68 10.64
N LYS A 241 -6.79 -2.17 9.43
CA LYS A 241 -7.70 -1.32 8.66
C LYS A 241 -8.90 -2.06 8.09
N THR A 242 -8.69 -3.26 7.53
CA THR A 242 -9.69 -3.96 6.70
C THR A 242 -10.32 -5.18 7.38
N GLN A 243 -9.63 -5.73 8.39
CA GLN A 243 -9.94 -7.02 9.03
C GLN A 243 -9.95 -8.21 8.05
N ASP A 244 -9.20 -8.11 6.95
CA ASP A 244 -9.09 -9.13 5.91
C ASP A 244 -7.89 -10.06 6.16
N ASP A 245 -8.13 -11.17 6.86
CA ASP A 245 -7.13 -12.21 7.14
C ASP A 245 -6.86 -13.14 5.93
N ALA A 246 -7.66 -13.07 4.88
CA ALA A 246 -7.44 -13.82 3.65
C ALA A 246 -6.29 -13.21 2.82
N ASN A 247 -6.14 -11.89 2.84
CA ASN A 247 -5.09 -11.19 2.11
C ASN A 247 -3.96 -10.64 2.99
N TRP A 248 -4.20 -10.45 4.29
CA TRP A 248 -3.24 -9.88 5.23
C TRP A 248 -3.01 -10.78 6.46
N GLU A 249 -2.03 -10.45 7.29
CA GLU A 249 -1.63 -11.29 8.43
C GLU A 249 -2.26 -10.82 9.74
N ALA A 250 -3.21 -11.61 10.25
CA ALA A 250 -3.76 -11.38 11.60
C ALA A 250 -2.73 -11.58 12.73
N ASN A 251 -1.61 -12.27 12.47
CA ASN A 251 -0.58 -12.61 13.45
C ASN A 251 0.82 -12.05 13.10
N ALA A 252 0.88 -10.94 12.36
CA ALA A 252 2.13 -10.35 11.88
C ALA A 252 3.18 -10.17 12.98
N ALA A 253 2.79 -9.69 14.16
CA ALA A 253 3.70 -9.52 15.29
C ALA A 253 4.43 -10.81 15.69
N GLN A 254 3.75 -11.96 15.67
CA GLN A 254 4.37 -13.25 15.98
C GLN A 254 5.35 -13.68 14.88
N ARG A 255 5.03 -13.41 13.61
CA ARG A 255 5.92 -13.69 12.47
C ARG A 255 7.18 -12.81 12.50
N VAL A 256 7.04 -11.56 12.94
CA VAL A 256 8.15 -10.63 13.21
C VAL A 256 9.03 -11.16 14.34
N ILE A 257 8.44 -11.62 15.44
CA ILE A 257 9.18 -12.24 16.55
C ILE A 257 10.00 -13.44 16.06
N THR A 258 9.41 -14.36 15.29
CA THR A 258 10.13 -15.51 14.74
C THR A 258 11.33 -15.08 13.88
N THR A 259 11.13 -14.11 12.98
CA THR A 259 12.18 -13.63 12.08
C THR A 259 13.33 -12.99 12.86
N THR A 260 12.99 -12.09 13.79
CA THR A 260 13.98 -11.35 14.59
C THR A 260 14.73 -12.26 15.58
N GLN A 261 14.06 -13.22 16.22
CA GLN A 261 14.71 -14.23 17.05
C GLN A 261 15.72 -15.04 16.26
N LYS A 262 15.37 -15.47 15.03
CA LYS A 262 16.27 -16.25 14.21
C LYS A 262 17.52 -15.47 13.80
N LEU A 263 17.38 -14.19 13.49
CA LEU A 263 18.52 -13.31 13.21
C LEU A 263 19.38 -13.04 14.46
N ILE A 264 18.79 -12.97 15.65
CA ILE A 264 19.53 -12.88 16.93
C ILE A 264 20.34 -14.15 17.16
N GLU A 265 19.79 -15.33 16.88
CA GLU A 265 20.55 -16.59 16.96
C GLU A 265 21.79 -16.56 16.05
N PHE A 266 21.64 -16.06 14.81
CA PHE A 266 22.77 -15.92 13.88
C PHE A 266 23.79 -14.93 14.40
N LYS A 267 23.36 -13.76 14.88
CA LYS A 267 24.24 -12.75 15.48
C LYS A 267 25.04 -13.32 16.66
N ASN A 268 24.37 -14.02 17.58
CA ASN A 268 25.00 -14.66 18.74
C ASN A 268 25.96 -15.80 18.35
N SER A 269 25.78 -16.37 17.16
CA SER A 269 26.69 -17.36 16.57
C SER A 269 27.85 -16.74 15.79
N GLY A 270 28.07 -15.42 15.91
CA GLY A 270 29.17 -14.71 15.26
C GLY A 270 28.96 -14.47 13.76
N ARG A 271 27.71 -14.43 13.28
CA ARG A 271 27.39 -14.20 11.86
C ARG A 271 27.34 -12.71 11.47
N THR A 272 28.12 -11.88 12.16
CA THR A 272 28.28 -10.45 11.86
C THR A 272 29.75 -10.07 11.82
N ASN A 273 30.10 -9.03 11.07
CA ASN A 273 31.43 -8.41 11.16
C ASN A 273 31.59 -7.58 12.45
N GLY A 274 32.78 -7.00 12.64
CA GLY A 274 33.07 -6.16 13.80
C GLY A 274 32.29 -4.84 13.88
N ALA A 275 31.59 -4.44 12.80
CA ALA A 275 30.66 -3.30 12.79
C ALA A 275 29.19 -3.73 12.99
N GLY A 276 28.94 -4.98 13.39
CA GLY A 276 27.61 -5.52 13.67
C GLY A 276 26.77 -5.84 12.43
N MET A 277 27.35 -5.82 11.23
CA MET A 277 26.67 -6.06 9.96
C MET A 277 26.64 -7.54 9.61
N PHE A 278 25.53 -8.04 9.09
CA PHE A 278 25.38 -9.40 8.58
C PHE A 278 25.99 -9.52 7.17
N PRO A 279 26.44 -10.72 6.75
CA PRO A 279 26.80 -10.95 5.36
C PRO A 279 25.60 -10.71 4.46
N ARG A 280 25.85 -10.22 3.24
CA ARG A 280 24.83 -9.96 2.21
C ARG A 280 24.02 -11.21 1.94
N TYR A 281 24.70 -12.32 1.65
CA TYR A 281 24.11 -13.64 1.42
C TYR A 281 24.52 -14.62 2.51
N PHE A 282 23.57 -15.48 2.92
CA PHE A 282 23.81 -16.51 3.92
C PHE A 282 22.83 -17.67 3.79
N ASN A 283 23.17 -18.79 4.42
CA ASN A 283 22.31 -19.95 4.48
C ASN A 283 21.18 -19.70 5.49
N TYR A 284 19.93 -19.83 5.04
CA TYR A 284 18.77 -19.47 5.86
C TYR A 284 18.60 -20.35 7.12
N VAL A 285 19.27 -21.50 7.22
CA VAL A 285 19.16 -22.41 8.38
C VAL A 285 20.08 -21.97 9.52
N ASN A 286 21.32 -21.59 9.21
CA ASN A 286 22.40 -21.41 10.20
C ASN A 286 23.14 -20.06 10.12
N GLY A 287 22.79 -19.19 9.15
CA GLY A 287 23.41 -17.88 8.97
C GLY A 287 24.85 -17.89 8.48
N GLY A 288 25.40 -19.07 8.16
CA GLY A 288 26.75 -19.22 7.60
C GLY A 288 26.79 -19.03 6.07
N PRO A 289 27.95 -19.26 5.43
CA PRO A 289 28.07 -19.22 3.97
C PRO A 289 27.10 -20.20 3.29
N ASP A 290 26.56 -19.80 2.14
CA ASP A 290 25.70 -20.63 1.30
C ASP A 290 26.39 -20.89 -0.05
N GLY A 291 26.96 -22.07 -0.22
CA GLY A 291 27.72 -22.43 -1.41
C GLY A 291 28.84 -21.43 -1.73
N ASN A 292 28.88 -20.96 -2.98
CA ASN A 292 29.87 -20.01 -3.49
C ASN A 292 29.38 -18.55 -3.49
N TRP A 293 28.23 -18.26 -2.86
CA TRP A 293 27.69 -16.90 -2.83
C TRP A 293 28.55 -15.99 -1.94
N SER A 294 28.75 -14.75 -2.40
CA SER A 294 29.56 -13.75 -1.67
C SER A 294 29.00 -13.52 -0.27
N SER A 295 29.85 -13.69 0.74
CA SER A 295 29.54 -13.34 2.14
C SER A 295 30.04 -11.93 2.51
N GLU A 296 30.09 -11.01 1.54
CA GLU A 296 30.49 -9.62 1.77
C GLU A 296 29.57 -8.91 2.76
N TYR A 297 30.10 -7.92 3.50
CA TYR A 297 29.30 -7.09 4.40
C TYR A 297 28.87 -5.80 3.69
N SER A 298 27.87 -5.94 2.82
CA SER A 298 27.26 -4.81 2.09
C SER A 298 26.63 -3.83 3.08
N THR A 299 27.13 -2.59 3.09
CA THR A 299 26.64 -1.55 4.00
C THR A 299 25.25 -1.04 3.59
N MET A 300 24.91 -1.09 2.30
CA MET A 300 23.57 -0.72 1.82
C MET A 300 22.51 -1.76 2.16
N ASP A 301 22.82 -3.05 1.97
CA ASP A 301 21.89 -4.14 2.31
C ASP A 301 21.58 -4.17 3.82
N ASN A 302 22.63 -4.00 4.63
CA ASN A 302 22.47 -3.82 6.07
C ASN A 302 21.74 -2.50 6.40
N GLY A 303 22.00 -1.42 5.66
CA GLY A 303 21.35 -0.13 5.87
C GLY A 303 19.83 -0.19 5.72
N ILE A 304 19.36 -0.88 4.66
CA ILE A 304 17.92 -1.15 4.46
C ILE A 304 17.37 -2.01 5.61
N PHE A 305 18.11 -3.05 6.01
CA PHE A 305 17.73 -3.87 7.16
C PHE A 305 17.64 -3.08 8.47
N THR A 306 18.60 -2.18 8.74
CA THR A 306 18.59 -1.31 9.91
C THR A 306 17.40 -0.35 9.89
N MET A 307 17.06 0.25 8.75
CA MET A 307 15.85 1.07 8.68
C MET A 307 14.58 0.25 8.84
N ALA A 308 14.53 -0.97 8.29
CA ALA A 308 13.42 -1.88 8.52
C ALA A 308 13.25 -2.22 10.01
N LEU A 309 14.36 -2.42 10.74
CA LEU A 309 14.34 -2.62 12.19
C LEU A 309 13.75 -1.40 12.91
N TYR A 310 14.22 -0.18 12.61
CA TYR A 310 13.62 1.03 13.16
C TYR A 310 12.12 1.08 12.87
N MET A 311 11.69 0.96 11.61
CA MET A 311 10.26 0.94 11.25
C MET A 311 9.47 -0.09 12.04
N THR A 312 9.99 -1.31 12.15
CA THR A 312 9.36 -2.41 12.90
C THR A 312 9.22 -2.07 14.39
N LYS A 313 10.25 -1.51 15.02
CA LYS A 313 10.22 -1.08 16.42
C LYS A 313 9.18 0.01 16.65
N HIS A 314 9.09 0.98 15.75
CA HIS A 314 8.14 2.09 15.88
C HIS A 314 6.69 1.64 15.64
N TYR A 315 6.47 0.80 14.63
CA TYR A 315 5.15 0.29 14.30
C TYR A 315 4.61 -0.62 15.43
N PHE A 316 5.42 -1.60 15.87
CA PHE A 316 5.07 -2.52 16.96
C PHE A 316 5.53 -2.01 18.35
N ALA A 317 5.55 -0.69 18.58
CA ALA A 317 6.06 -0.11 19.82
C ALA A 317 5.36 -0.62 21.10
N ASN A 318 4.11 -1.07 20.98
CA ASN A 318 3.33 -1.64 22.08
C ASN A 318 3.63 -3.13 22.34
N ASN A 319 4.43 -3.79 21.50
CA ASN A 319 4.81 -5.19 21.67
C ASN A 319 6.24 -5.26 22.27
N PRO A 320 6.39 -5.52 23.58
CA PRO A 320 7.68 -5.46 24.25
C PRO A 320 8.68 -6.50 23.73
N THR A 321 8.22 -7.65 23.25
CA THR A 321 9.09 -8.70 22.68
C THR A 321 9.67 -8.25 21.35
N VAL A 322 8.86 -7.64 20.47
CA VAL A 322 9.35 -7.09 19.20
C VAL A 322 10.38 -5.99 19.47
N VAL A 323 10.06 -5.06 20.38
CA VAL A 323 10.97 -3.97 20.76
C VAL A 323 12.30 -4.51 21.27
N ALA A 324 12.29 -5.47 22.20
CA ALA A 324 13.50 -6.06 22.75
C ALA A 324 14.35 -6.80 21.70
N ASN A 325 13.71 -7.55 20.79
CA ASN A 325 14.41 -8.24 19.72
C ASN A 325 15.07 -7.26 18.74
N VAL A 326 14.35 -6.20 18.36
CA VAL A 326 14.89 -5.17 17.47
C VAL A 326 16.07 -4.46 18.14
N ASP A 327 15.96 -4.11 19.42
CA ASP A 327 17.07 -3.48 20.15
C ASP A 327 18.31 -4.37 20.21
N ALA A 328 18.13 -5.68 20.41
CA ALA A 328 19.23 -6.64 20.36
C ALA A 328 19.92 -6.69 18.98
N LEU A 329 19.15 -6.57 17.90
CA LEU A 329 19.69 -6.56 16.53
C LEU A 329 20.41 -5.25 16.19
N LEU A 330 19.84 -4.10 16.57
CA LEU A 330 20.44 -2.78 16.37
C LEU A 330 21.73 -2.58 17.19
N THR A 331 21.82 -3.21 18.37
CA THR A 331 22.97 -3.06 19.27
C THR A 331 24.29 -3.40 18.56
N GLY A 332 25.22 -2.45 18.48
CA GLY A 332 26.55 -2.67 17.90
C GLY A 332 26.63 -2.53 16.38
N MET A 333 25.54 -2.15 15.70
CA MET A 333 25.63 -1.69 14.31
C MET A 333 26.27 -0.30 14.26
N ASP A 334 27.46 -0.19 13.65
CA ASP A 334 28.21 1.07 13.56
C ASP A 334 28.42 1.50 12.10
N TYR A 335 27.56 2.40 11.61
CA TYR A 335 27.66 2.93 10.24
C TYR A 335 28.71 4.02 10.08
N THR A 336 29.27 4.55 11.17
CA THR A 336 30.35 5.56 11.05
C THR A 336 31.60 4.97 10.41
N LYS A 337 31.78 3.64 10.51
CA LYS A 337 32.83 2.87 9.83
C LYS A 337 32.71 2.83 8.31
N ALA A 338 31.50 3.05 7.79
CA ALA A 338 31.26 3.08 6.35
C ALA A 338 31.67 4.43 5.70
N ILE A 339 31.89 5.48 6.50
CA ILE A 339 32.32 6.78 5.97
C ILE A 339 33.84 6.81 5.88
N GLY A 340 34.36 6.73 4.65
CA GLY A 340 35.79 6.70 4.37
C GLY A 340 36.49 8.04 4.61
N THR A 341 37.82 8.01 4.67
CA THR A 341 38.65 9.22 4.90
C THR A 341 38.79 10.11 3.67
N ASN A 342 38.49 9.59 2.47
CA ASN A 342 38.68 10.26 1.18
C ASN A 342 37.37 10.79 0.59
N ASN A 343 36.40 11.14 1.44
CA ASN A 343 35.05 11.55 1.03
C ASN A 343 34.35 10.51 0.12
N GLN A 344 34.45 9.24 0.50
CA GLN A 344 33.79 8.12 -0.16
C GLN A 344 33.01 7.29 0.87
N ILE A 345 32.03 6.55 0.39
CA ILE A 345 31.24 5.64 1.24
C ILE A 345 31.67 4.21 0.91
N ALA A 346 32.06 3.44 1.92
CA ALA A 346 32.37 2.03 1.76
C ALA A 346 31.08 1.26 1.44
N MET A 347 31.01 0.68 0.26
CA MET A 347 29.94 -0.23 -0.15
C MET A 347 30.02 -1.55 0.60
N VAL A 348 31.24 -2.00 0.88
CA VAL A 348 31.54 -3.26 1.57
C VAL A 348 32.55 -2.99 2.67
N LEU A 349 32.27 -3.50 3.87
CA LEU A 349 33.24 -3.58 4.97
C LEU A 349 33.85 -4.99 5.06
N ASP A 350 35.07 -5.06 5.56
CA ASP A 350 35.73 -6.33 5.85
C ASP A 350 35.15 -7.02 7.11
N GLN A 351 35.68 -8.20 7.42
CA GLN A 351 35.30 -8.97 8.61
C GLN A 351 35.55 -8.20 9.92
N SER A 352 36.56 -7.34 9.96
CA SER A 352 36.86 -6.52 11.14
C SER A 352 35.85 -5.38 11.33
N GLY A 353 35.12 -5.01 10.26
CA GLY A 353 34.21 -3.88 10.24
C GLY A 353 34.91 -2.52 10.19
N ASN A 354 36.24 -2.46 10.11
CA ASN A 354 36.99 -1.21 10.18
C ASN A 354 37.52 -0.72 8.83
N ASN A 355 37.60 -1.61 7.83
CA ASN A 355 38.15 -1.26 6.52
C ASN A 355 37.10 -1.45 5.42
N GLY A 356 36.90 -0.40 4.62
CA GLY A 356 36.14 -0.49 3.38
C GLY A 356 36.97 -1.14 2.27
N THR A 357 36.35 -1.99 1.46
CA THR A 357 37.02 -2.70 0.35
C THR A 357 36.54 -2.27 -1.02
N VAL A 358 35.30 -1.80 -1.11
CA VAL A 358 34.67 -1.24 -2.31
C VAL A 358 34.01 0.07 -1.92
N PHE A 359 34.10 1.09 -2.77
CA PHE A 359 33.68 2.45 -2.44
C PHE A 359 32.80 3.06 -3.54
N THR A 360 31.92 3.96 -3.13
CA THR A 360 31.08 4.76 -4.02
C THR A 360 31.12 6.26 -3.69
N LEU A 361 30.62 7.09 -4.61
CA LEU A 361 30.55 8.54 -4.51
C LEU A 361 29.09 9.00 -4.38
N PRO A 362 28.83 10.14 -3.71
CA PRO A 362 27.54 10.83 -3.81
C PRO A 362 27.32 11.44 -5.20
N PHE A 363 26.09 11.60 -5.69
CA PHE A 363 24.81 11.22 -5.08
C PHE A 363 24.33 9.84 -5.57
N ASN A 364 23.95 8.96 -4.64
CA ASN A 364 23.25 7.70 -4.92
C ASN A 364 22.50 7.18 -3.66
N GLU A 365 22.05 5.91 -3.65
CA GLU A 365 21.25 5.31 -2.58
C GLU A 365 21.97 5.27 -1.23
N TYR A 366 23.30 5.40 -1.23
CA TYR A 366 24.12 5.45 -0.03
C TYR A 366 23.95 6.75 0.77
N MET A 367 23.09 7.69 0.34
CA MET A 367 22.50 8.67 1.25
C MET A 367 21.93 8.00 2.50
N LEU A 368 21.36 6.79 2.37
CA LEU A 368 20.86 6.00 3.50
C LEU A 368 21.98 5.62 4.48
N VAL A 369 23.10 5.13 3.96
CA VAL A 369 24.26 4.76 4.77
C VAL A 369 24.84 5.98 5.48
N SER A 370 24.93 7.13 4.79
CA SER A 370 25.36 8.39 5.40
C SER A 370 24.38 8.89 6.45
N TRP A 371 23.07 8.72 6.25
CA TRP A 371 22.04 9.09 7.22
C TRP A 371 22.14 8.24 8.48
N LEU A 372 22.35 6.93 8.34
CA LEU A 372 22.57 6.02 9.47
C LEU A 372 23.88 6.35 10.21
N ALA A 373 24.97 6.64 9.49
CA ALA A 373 26.24 7.04 10.08
C ALA A 373 26.11 8.32 10.93
N LEU A 374 25.36 9.32 10.43
CA LEU A 374 25.08 10.56 11.17
C LEU A 374 24.37 10.32 12.51
N HIS A 375 23.55 9.27 12.61
CA HIS A 375 22.74 8.97 13.80
C HIS A 375 23.24 7.76 14.60
N THR A 376 24.33 7.14 14.18
CA THR A 376 24.91 5.99 14.89
C THR A 376 25.43 6.45 16.25
N PRO A 377 24.97 5.86 17.37
CA PRO A 377 25.55 6.13 18.68
C PRO A 377 26.95 5.49 18.74
N THR A 378 28.01 6.30 18.60
CA THR A 378 29.39 5.83 18.70
C THR A 378 30.17 6.62 19.74
N ASN A 379 31.12 5.97 20.40
CA ASN A 379 32.07 6.61 21.31
C ASN A 379 33.28 7.20 20.56
N ASN A 380 33.43 6.91 19.26
CA ASN A 380 34.50 7.48 18.45
C ASN A 380 34.09 8.85 17.88
N GLN A 381 34.46 9.91 18.60
CA GLN A 381 34.16 11.29 18.21
C GLN A 381 34.72 11.67 16.84
N ALA A 382 35.86 11.10 16.42
CA ALA A 382 36.44 11.39 15.11
C ALA A 382 35.59 10.81 13.97
N ASP A 383 35.12 9.57 14.11
CA ASP A 383 34.23 8.94 13.12
C ASP A 383 32.86 9.63 13.07
N GLN A 384 32.34 10.06 14.23
CA GLN A 384 31.11 10.84 14.32
C GLN A 384 31.24 12.19 13.60
N GLN A 385 32.30 12.94 13.86
CA GLN A 385 32.54 14.23 13.21
C GLN A 385 32.75 14.07 11.70
N ARG A 386 33.42 13.00 11.26
CA ARG A 386 33.58 12.67 9.84
C ARG A 386 32.23 12.45 9.16
N SER A 387 31.35 11.67 9.80
CA SER A 387 30.00 11.40 9.30
C SER A 387 29.16 12.68 9.20
N LEU A 388 29.23 13.56 10.20
CA LEU A 388 28.57 14.86 10.19
C LEU A 388 29.08 15.75 9.05
N ASN A 389 30.40 15.87 8.90
CA ASN A 389 31.01 16.69 7.85
C ASN A 389 30.63 16.16 6.45
N PHE A 390 30.64 14.83 6.29
CA PHE A 390 30.28 14.19 5.03
C PHE A 390 28.82 14.47 4.65
N TRP A 391 27.89 14.28 5.60
CA TRP A 391 26.48 14.61 5.40
C TRP A 391 26.27 16.08 5.01
N ASN A 392 26.88 16.99 5.76
CA ASN A 392 26.76 18.44 5.51
C ASN A 392 27.31 18.85 4.14
N THR A 393 28.33 18.14 3.64
CA THR A 393 28.94 18.42 2.34
C THR A 393 28.07 17.93 1.19
N TYR A 394 27.55 16.70 1.28
CA TYR A 394 26.98 16.01 0.11
C TYR A 394 25.46 15.83 0.14
N PHE A 395 24.82 15.89 1.31
CA PHE A 395 23.40 15.52 1.45
C PHE A 395 22.53 16.53 2.22
N ALA A 396 23.11 17.48 2.97
CA ALA A 396 22.32 18.45 3.72
C ALA A 396 21.60 19.47 2.82
N ASN A 397 22.23 19.86 1.70
CA ASN A 397 21.63 20.75 0.71
C ASN A 397 21.90 20.21 -0.71
N PRO A 398 20.90 19.65 -1.39
CA PRO A 398 21.08 19.06 -2.72
C PRO A 398 21.33 20.08 -3.83
N VAL A 399 21.06 21.37 -3.61
CA VAL A 399 21.31 22.42 -4.61
C VAL A 399 22.78 22.82 -4.66
N THR A 400 23.45 22.81 -3.50
CA THR A 400 24.86 23.23 -3.38
C THR A 400 25.82 22.06 -3.19
N ALA A 401 25.31 20.83 -3.09
CA ALA A 401 26.14 19.64 -2.94
C ALA A 401 27.10 19.52 -4.14
N PRO A 402 28.39 19.23 -3.93
CA PRO A 402 29.36 19.10 -5.00
C PRO A 402 29.25 17.71 -5.66
N VAL A 403 28.09 17.44 -6.26
CA VAL A 403 27.76 16.20 -6.98
C VAL A 403 27.38 16.53 -8.44
N PRO A 404 27.42 15.56 -9.36
CA PRO A 404 26.91 15.76 -10.72
C PRO A 404 25.41 16.11 -10.78
N HIS A 405 25.06 17.06 -11.66
CA HIS A 405 23.68 17.48 -11.96
C HIS A 405 23.31 17.22 -13.44
N PRO A 406 23.19 15.98 -13.90
CA PRO A 406 22.81 15.68 -15.28
C PRO A 406 21.40 16.23 -15.60
N ASN A 407 21.23 16.75 -16.82
CA ASN A 407 19.97 17.26 -17.32
C ASN A 407 19.50 16.44 -18.53
N TYR A 408 18.29 15.90 -18.46
CA TYR A 408 17.64 15.26 -19.60
C TYR A 408 16.43 16.08 -20.03
N TRP A 409 16.56 16.82 -21.15
CA TRP A 409 15.46 17.58 -21.75
C TRP A 409 14.75 18.57 -20.80
N GLY A 410 15.52 19.26 -19.95
CA GLY A 410 14.98 20.21 -18.98
C GLY A 410 14.75 19.62 -17.58
N PHE A 411 14.86 18.31 -17.42
CA PHE A 411 14.77 17.63 -16.13
C PHE A 411 16.17 17.43 -15.55
N GLU A 412 16.60 18.37 -14.69
CA GLU A 412 17.86 18.25 -13.95
C GLU A 412 17.71 17.30 -12.76
N THR A 413 18.67 16.41 -12.57
CA THR A 413 18.67 15.38 -11.51
C THR A 413 20.03 15.32 -10.82
N LEU A 414 20.18 14.53 -9.75
CA LEU A 414 21.49 14.28 -9.11
C LEU A 414 22.06 12.92 -9.56
N SER A 415 23.39 12.79 -9.56
CA SER A 415 24.07 11.51 -9.87
C SER A 415 25.41 11.38 -9.15
N ASP A 416 26.03 10.20 -9.25
CA ASP A 416 27.36 9.86 -8.77
C ASP A 416 28.43 9.87 -9.89
N ALA A 417 28.03 10.15 -11.14
CA ALA A 417 28.94 10.23 -12.29
C ALA A 417 28.67 11.45 -13.18
N ASN A 418 29.74 12.08 -13.68
CA ASN A 418 29.63 13.18 -14.65
C ASN A 418 28.95 12.69 -15.93
N ASN A 419 27.84 13.34 -16.32
CA ASN A 419 26.97 12.95 -17.45
C ASN A 419 26.35 11.54 -17.35
N GLY A 420 26.43 10.89 -16.18
CA GLY A 420 25.71 9.66 -15.87
C GLY A 420 24.37 9.98 -15.21
N PHE A 421 23.39 9.11 -15.36
CA PHE A 421 22.16 9.13 -14.57
C PHE A 421 22.20 8.01 -13.53
N VAL A 422 21.35 8.10 -12.52
CA VAL A 422 21.09 7.01 -11.59
C VAL A 422 19.77 6.31 -11.95
N SER A 423 19.63 5.04 -11.61
CA SER A 423 18.37 4.30 -11.77
C SER A 423 17.31 4.82 -10.82
N SER A 424 16.03 4.77 -11.20
CA SER A 424 14.92 5.36 -10.42
C SER A 424 14.69 4.72 -9.06
N PHE A 425 15.16 3.49 -8.80
CA PHE A 425 15.06 2.88 -7.47
C PHE A 425 15.87 3.65 -6.41
N ILE A 426 16.95 4.34 -6.82
CA ILE A 426 17.85 5.08 -5.95
C ILE A 426 17.11 6.21 -5.21
N PRO A 427 16.53 7.20 -5.92
CA PRO A 427 15.80 8.26 -5.24
C PRO A 427 14.49 7.78 -4.61
N GLN A 428 13.90 6.67 -5.07
CA GLN A 428 12.75 6.03 -4.41
C GLN A 428 13.13 5.48 -3.03
N PHE A 429 14.27 4.80 -2.89
CA PHE A 429 14.75 4.35 -1.59
C PHE A 429 15.02 5.54 -0.65
N CYS A 430 15.61 6.63 -1.15
CA CYS A 430 15.76 7.85 -0.35
C CYS A 430 14.41 8.39 0.14
N TYR A 431 13.39 8.45 -0.73
CA TYR A 431 12.03 8.88 -0.37
C TYR A 431 11.40 8.00 0.73
N TYR A 432 11.46 6.68 0.60
CA TYR A 432 10.80 5.77 1.53
C TYR A 432 11.54 5.60 2.86
N PHE A 433 12.86 5.75 2.88
CA PHE A 433 13.67 5.50 4.08
C PHE A 433 14.13 6.75 4.82
N ILE A 434 14.16 7.94 4.19
CA ILE A 434 14.81 9.12 4.76
C ILE A 434 13.84 10.30 4.78
N ASN A 435 13.31 10.61 5.97
CA ASN A 435 12.40 11.74 6.14
C ASN A 435 13.00 13.08 5.66
N THR A 436 14.29 13.32 5.89
CA THR A 436 14.96 14.55 5.43
C THR A 436 14.98 14.67 3.90
N PHE A 437 14.99 13.57 3.15
CA PHE A 437 14.83 13.61 1.70
C PHE A 437 13.39 14.01 1.33
N LYS A 438 12.41 13.27 1.86
CA LYS A 438 10.99 13.48 1.53
C LYS A 438 10.47 14.87 1.90
N PHE A 439 10.88 15.42 3.04
CA PHE A 439 10.40 16.71 3.53
C PHE A 439 11.27 17.90 3.07
N ASN A 440 12.28 17.66 2.23
CA ASN A 440 13.07 18.72 1.63
C ASN A 440 12.52 19.04 0.23
N PRO A 441 12.07 20.29 -0.03
CA PRO A 441 11.45 20.65 -1.31
C PRO A 441 12.40 20.54 -2.51
N ASP A 442 13.70 20.79 -2.33
CA ASP A 442 14.69 20.68 -3.40
C ASP A 442 14.90 19.21 -3.78
N TYR A 443 15.02 18.31 -2.80
CA TYR A 443 15.05 16.87 -3.06
C TYR A 443 13.80 16.38 -3.76
N MET A 444 12.62 16.88 -3.37
CA MET A 444 11.36 16.51 -4.03
C MET A 444 11.23 17.08 -5.44
N ASN A 445 11.86 18.22 -5.74
CA ASN A 445 11.99 18.72 -7.11
C ASN A 445 12.84 17.76 -7.96
N TYR A 446 14.00 17.33 -7.46
CA TYR A 446 14.81 16.31 -8.13
C TYR A 446 14.06 14.97 -8.25
N PHE A 447 13.31 14.55 -7.23
CA PHE A 447 12.44 13.35 -7.25
C PHE A 447 11.47 13.35 -8.42
N ASN A 448 10.80 14.49 -8.64
CA ASN A 448 9.93 14.66 -9.79
C ASN A 448 10.71 14.63 -11.12
N ASN A 449 11.90 15.25 -11.18
CA ASN A 449 12.72 15.26 -12.40
C ASN A 449 13.26 13.87 -12.77
N TRP A 450 13.63 13.01 -11.82
CA TRP A 450 13.99 11.61 -12.11
C TRP A 450 12.81 10.86 -12.75
N LYS A 451 11.60 11.04 -12.21
CA LYS A 451 10.38 10.46 -12.80
C LYS A 451 10.09 11.00 -14.21
N GLU A 452 10.14 12.31 -14.41
CA GLU A 452 9.84 12.90 -15.73
C GLU A 452 10.91 12.56 -16.77
N SER A 453 12.19 12.49 -16.38
CA SER A 453 13.27 12.05 -17.28
C SER A 453 13.14 10.57 -17.67
N ASP A 454 12.73 9.69 -16.75
CA ASP A 454 12.43 8.28 -17.01
C ASP A 454 11.30 8.14 -18.06
N LYS A 455 10.17 8.82 -17.83
CA LYS A 455 9.02 8.84 -18.77
C LYS A 455 9.41 9.42 -20.13
N LYS A 456 10.16 10.53 -20.15
CA LYS A 456 10.63 11.16 -21.39
C LYS A 456 11.58 10.23 -22.16
N TYR A 457 12.50 9.56 -21.46
CA TYR A 457 13.44 8.62 -22.07
C TYR A 457 12.72 7.41 -22.66
N ALA A 458 11.68 6.90 -22.00
CA ALA A 458 10.86 5.82 -22.55
C ALA A 458 10.23 6.21 -23.89
N ILE A 459 9.68 7.43 -24.00
CA ILE A 459 9.12 7.98 -25.24
C ILE A 459 10.21 8.15 -26.31
N ASP A 460 11.34 8.78 -25.96
CA ASP A 460 12.43 9.06 -26.90
C ASP A 460 13.08 7.78 -27.44
N THR A 461 13.01 6.68 -26.69
CA THR A 461 13.49 5.35 -27.09
C THR A 461 12.40 4.48 -27.73
N GLY A 462 11.28 5.07 -28.12
CA GLY A 462 10.24 4.42 -28.92
C GLY A 462 9.23 3.60 -28.13
N ALA A 463 8.85 4.02 -26.92
CA ALA A 463 7.68 3.46 -26.24
C ALA A 463 6.45 3.60 -27.15
N PRO A 464 5.77 2.50 -27.52
CA PRO A 464 4.54 2.59 -28.28
C PRO A 464 3.40 3.20 -27.45
N ASN A 465 3.45 3.02 -26.12
CA ASN A 465 2.44 3.47 -25.18
C ASN A 465 3.05 4.30 -24.05
N THR A 466 2.33 5.31 -23.57
CA THR A 466 2.80 6.23 -22.51
C THR A 466 2.96 5.59 -21.14
N TYR A 467 2.37 4.40 -20.94
CA TYR A 467 2.44 3.63 -19.68
C TYR A 467 3.65 2.67 -19.62
N GLU A 468 4.45 2.58 -20.68
CA GLU A 468 5.60 1.66 -20.77
C GLU A 468 6.92 2.34 -20.39
N TRP A 469 7.11 2.59 -19.09
CA TRP A 469 8.29 3.28 -18.53
C TRP A 469 8.77 2.63 -17.23
N GLY A 470 9.77 3.22 -16.56
CA GLY A 470 10.33 2.69 -15.32
C GLY A 470 11.68 2.04 -15.55
N LEU A 471 12.73 2.79 -15.25
CA LEU A 471 14.13 2.40 -15.34
C LEU A 471 14.64 2.05 -13.95
N GLY A 472 14.88 0.77 -13.69
CA GLY A 472 15.23 0.28 -12.36
C GLY A 472 16.15 -0.92 -12.39
N ALA A 473 16.41 -1.48 -11.22
CA ALA A 473 17.20 -2.69 -11.06
C ALA A 473 16.32 -3.95 -11.01
N GLY A 474 16.93 -5.08 -11.37
CA GLY A 474 16.29 -6.39 -11.33
C GLY A 474 16.73 -7.31 -12.47
N GLU A 475 16.24 -8.53 -12.41
CA GLU A 475 16.52 -9.52 -13.43
C GLU A 475 15.99 -9.10 -14.81
N VAL A 476 16.83 -9.28 -15.82
CA VAL A 476 16.51 -9.11 -17.23
C VAL A 476 15.94 -10.43 -17.73
N PRO A 477 14.70 -10.47 -18.26
CA PRO A 477 14.12 -11.69 -18.83
C PRO A 477 15.10 -12.39 -19.78
N ASN A 478 15.53 -13.61 -19.47
CA ASN A 478 16.56 -14.35 -20.23
C ASN A 478 17.84 -13.54 -20.53
N GLY A 479 18.37 -12.77 -19.56
CA GLY A 479 19.52 -11.89 -19.80
C GLY A 479 20.39 -11.52 -18.59
N GLY A 480 20.24 -12.20 -17.45
CA GLY A 480 21.01 -11.88 -16.24
C GLY A 480 20.39 -10.71 -15.48
N TYR A 481 21.20 -9.77 -14.98
CA TYR A 481 20.75 -8.66 -14.13
C TYR A 481 21.18 -7.31 -14.70
N SER A 482 20.34 -6.28 -14.62
CA SER A 482 20.70 -4.90 -14.97
C SER A 482 20.09 -3.89 -14.01
N ALA A 483 20.76 -2.74 -13.87
CA ALA A 483 20.24 -1.54 -13.25
C ALA A 483 20.05 -0.47 -14.33
N ASP A 484 18.88 -0.49 -14.96
CA ASP A 484 18.58 0.38 -16.10
C ASP A 484 18.35 1.81 -15.65
N LYS A 485 18.74 2.78 -16.48
CA LYS A 485 18.68 4.21 -16.18
C LYS A 485 18.57 5.02 -17.48
N VAL A 486 18.32 6.32 -17.35
CA VAL A 486 18.26 7.22 -18.51
C VAL A 486 19.59 7.16 -19.27
N LEU A 487 19.51 7.01 -20.59
CA LEU A 487 20.63 6.75 -21.52
C LEU A 487 21.34 5.39 -21.38
N ASP A 488 20.89 4.48 -20.52
CA ASP A 488 21.45 3.13 -20.36
C ASP A 488 20.35 2.11 -20.04
N ASN A 489 19.70 1.62 -21.11
CA ASN A 489 18.67 0.58 -21.06
C ASN A 489 18.74 -0.28 -22.35
N PRO A 490 19.81 -1.07 -22.53
CA PRO A 490 20.08 -1.75 -23.81
C PRO A 490 19.03 -2.81 -24.19
N ASN A 491 18.23 -3.26 -23.22
CA ASN A 491 17.20 -4.29 -23.41
C ASN A 491 15.79 -3.72 -23.53
N ASN A 492 15.63 -2.40 -23.60
CA ASN A 492 14.32 -1.71 -23.63
C ASN A 492 13.39 -2.21 -22.52
N ILE A 493 13.94 -2.36 -21.31
CA ILE A 493 13.22 -2.84 -20.13
C ILE A 493 12.20 -1.81 -19.68
N VAL A 494 11.04 -2.31 -19.29
CA VAL A 494 9.99 -1.61 -18.54
C VAL A 494 9.90 -2.24 -17.16
N SER A 495 9.90 -1.42 -16.12
CA SER A 495 9.94 -1.85 -14.72
C SER A 495 8.70 -1.38 -13.95
N PRO A 496 7.62 -2.18 -13.90
CA PRO A 496 6.38 -1.79 -13.21
C PRO A 496 6.56 -1.42 -11.73
N HIS A 497 7.52 -2.04 -11.03
CA HIS A 497 7.81 -1.72 -9.63
C HIS A 497 8.31 -0.28 -9.45
N ILE A 498 9.04 0.27 -10.44
CA ILE A 498 9.46 1.67 -10.45
C ILE A 498 8.27 2.60 -10.68
N ILE A 499 7.35 2.26 -11.58
CA ILE A 499 6.12 3.04 -11.81
C ILE A 499 5.35 3.16 -10.50
N SER A 500 5.20 2.05 -9.78
CA SER A 500 4.57 2.03 -8.45
C SER A 500 5.35 2.86 -7.43
N GLY A 501 6.67 2.77 -7.38
CA GLY A 501 7.48 3.55 -6.42
C GLY A 501 7.34 5.08 -6.55
N TYR A 502 6.86 5.59 -7.69
CA TYR A 502 6.53 7.01 -7.88
C TYR A 502 5.06 7.35 -7.61
N MET A 503 4.21 6.39 -7.22
CA MET A 503 2.78 6.60 -6.91
C MET A 503 2.50 7.82 -6.01
N PRO A 504 3.28 8.10 -4.93
CA PRO A 504 3.02 9.25 -4.06
C PRO A 504 3.06 10.61 -4.77
N VAL A 505 3.89 10.75 -5.82
CA VAL A 505 4.09 12.02 -6.55
C VAL A 505 3.58 11.95 -8.00
N ASN A 506 2.99 10.81 -8.38
CA ASN A 506 2.44 10.57 -9.70
C ASN A 506 1.19 9.68 -9.62
N PRO A 507 0.02 10.25 -9.29
CA PRO A 507 -1.22 9.49 -9.23
C PRO A 507 -1.56 8.76 -10.55
N GLY A 508 -1.05 9.25 -11.69
CA GLY A 508 -1.18 8.58 -12.99
C GLY A 508 -0.56 7.18 -13.05
N SER A 509 0.42 6.87 -12.19
CA SER A 509 1.03 5.53 -12.08
C SER A 509 -0.01 4.44 -11.82
N TYR A 510 -1.12 4.76 -11.15
CA TYR A 510 -2.24 3.83 -10.95
C TYR A 510 -2.76 3.28 -12.29
N TYR A 511 -3.00 4.16 -13.26
CA TYR A 511 -3.52 3.79 -14.57
C TYR A 511 -2.44 3.15 -15.44
N ASP A 512 -1.19 3.55 -15.29
CA ASP A 512 -0.07 2.91 -16.00
C ASP A 512 0.06 1.44 -15.61
N LEU A 513 0.00 1.12 -14.30
CA LEU A 513 0.00 -0.27 -13.82
C LEU A 513 -1.22 -1.06 -14.31
N LEU A 514 -2.40 -0.44 -14.31
CA LEU A 514 -3.62 -1.07 -14.82
C LEU A 514 -3.50 -1.43 -16.31
N ASN A 515 -2.92 -0.54 -17.11
CA ASN A 515 -2.70 -0.78 -18.53
C ASN A 515 -1.63 -1.85 -18.77
N LEU A 516 -0.54 -1.84 -18.01
CA LEU A 516 0.50 -2.86 -18.07
C LEU A 516 0.01 -4.25 -17.66
N TYR A 517 -0.99 -4.32 -16.78
CA TYR A 517 -1.64 -5.58 -16.45
C TYR A 517 -2.40 -6.17 -17.64
N ASP A 518 -3.01 -5.32 -18.47
CA ASP A 518 -3.80 -5.72 -19.64
C ASP A 518 -4.72 -6.92 -19.34
N ASN A 519 -5.52 -6.77 -18.28
CA ASN A 519 -6.45 -7.81 -17.84
C ASN A 519 -5.81 -9.18 -17.53
N GLY A 520 -4.54 -9.20 -17.13
CA GLY A 520 -3.78 -10.40 -16.85
C GLY A 520 -3.02 -10.98 -18.05
N ASN A 521 -3.09 -10.32 -19.21
CA ASN A 521 -2.45 -10.76 -20.45
C ASN A 521 -1.20 -9.95 -20.80
N GLY A 522 -0.90 -8.90 -20.02
CA GLY A 522 0.23 -8.02 -20.27
C GLY A 522 1.59 -8.74 -20.19
N PRO A 523 2.61 -8.25 -20.91
CA PRO A 523 3.93 -8.87 -20.92
C PRO A 523 4.65 -8.81 -19.57
N SER A 524 4.26 -7.86 -18.72
CA SER A 524 4.70 -7.74 -17.33
C SER A 524 3.99 -8.69 -16.36
N VAL A 525 2.99 -9.45 -16.78
CA VAL A 525 2.19 -10.27 -15.85
C VAL A 525 2.89 -11.59 -15.52
N TYR A 526 3.10 -11.83 -14.23
CA TYR A 526 3.63 -13.08 -13.70
C TYR A 526 2.66 -13.70 -12.69
N SER A 527 2.61 -15.02 -12.66
CA SER A 527 1.90 -15.78 -11.61
C SER A 527 2.74 -15.83 -10.34
N ILE A 528 2.08 -15.84 -9.18
CA ILE A 528 2.72 -16.26 -7.93
C ILE A 528 2.92 -17.79 -7.98
N PRO A 529 4.11 -18.33 -7.64
CA PRO A 529 4.38 -19.77 -7.74
C PRO A 529 3.40 -20.65 -6.97
N SER A 530 3.08 -20.30 -5.72
CA SER A 530 2.13 -21.03 -4.88
C SER A 530 0.67 -20.95 -5.34
N ASN A 531 0.32 -19.94 -6.15
CA ASN A 531 -1.03 -19.73 -6.64
C ASN A 531 -1.04 -19.07 -8.02
N GLN A 532 -1.20 -19.90 -9.05
CA GLN A 532 -1.18 -19.49 -10.45
C GLN A 532 -2.31 -18.51 -10.84
N PHE A 533 -3.35 -18.37 -10.03
CA PHE A 533 -4.43 -17.41 -10.26
C PHE A 533 -4.10 -16.01 -9.72
N LYS A 534 -3.15 -15.89 -8.80
CA LYS A 534 -2.71 -14.62 -8.25
C LYS A 534 -1.61 -14.04 -9.12
N LYS A 535 -1.79 -12.80 -9.55
CA LYS A 535 -0.93 -12.13 -10.53
C LYS A 535 -0.19 -10.93 -9.93
N VAL A 536 1.05 -10.76 -10.37
CA VAL A 536 1.91 -9.60 -10.06
C VAL A 536 2.46 -8.99 -11.35
N LEU A 537 3.00 -7.78 -11.26
CA LEU A 537 3.67 -7.13 -12.38
C LEU A 537 5.18 -7.11 -12.16
N TRP A 538 5.93 -7.56 -13.15
CA TRP A 538 7.39 -7.54 -13.15
C TRP A 538 7.97 -7.08 -14.47
N ARG A 539 9.30 -6.94 -14.49
CA ARG A 539 10.10 -6.47 -15.63
C ARG A 539 9.80 -7.29 -16.88
N TYR A 540 9.69 -6.60 -18.02
CA TYR A 540 9.65 -7.21 -19.34
C TYR A 540 10.47 -6.40 -20.35
N LYS A 541 10.84 -7.06 -21.45
CA LYS A 541 11.53 -6.43 -22.58
C LYS A 541 10.52 -5.96 -23.62
N ARG A 542 10.48 -4.66 -23.93
CA ARG A 542 9.58 -4.17 -25.01
C ARG A 542 9.93 -4.75 -26.37
N ASN A 543 11.22 -4.97 -26.63
CA ASN A 543 11.69 -5.56 -27.90
C ASN A 543 11.54 -7.09 -27.96
N ASN A 544 11.23 -7.76 -26.84
CA ASN A 544 10.96 -9.20 -26.79
C ASN A 544 10.01 -9.56 -25.63
N PRO A 545 8.72 -9.21 -25.74
CA PRO A 545 7.77 -9.27 -24.63
C PRO A 545 7.39 -10.70 -24.20
N ALA A 546 7.75 -11.72 -24.98
CA ALA A 546 7.50 -13.12 -24.66
C ALA A 546 8.56 -13.72 -23.71
N GLN A 547 9.75 -13.11 -23.61
CA GLN A 547 10.78 -13.58 -22.68
C GLN A 547 10.31 -13.40 -21.23
N ARG A 548 10.74 -14.32 -20.36
CA ARG A 548 10.42 -14.33 -18.93
C ARG A 548 11.69 -14.35 -18.11
N THR A 549 11.59 -13.84 -16.89
CA THR A 549 12.63 -13.95 -15.87
C THR A 549 12.55 -15.30 -15.16
N ASP A 550 13.66 -15.72 -14.55
CA ASP A 550 13.66 -16.89 -13.66
C ASP A 550 13.36 -16.48 -12.21
N TYR A 551 13.78 -15.27 -11.82
CA TYR A 551 13.55 -14.76 -10.47
C TYR A 551 12.92 -13.37 -10.43
N ILE A 552 12.22 -13.11 -9.31
CA ILE A 552 11.83 -11.77 -8.85
C ILE A 552 12.53 -11.48 -7.53
N GLN A 553 13.52 -10.59 -7.54
CA GLN A 553 14.27 -10.18 -6.36
C GLN A 553 13.39 -9.39 -5.38
N VAL A 554 13.45 -9.75 -4.08
CA VAL A 554 12.61 -9.13 -3.04
C VAL A 554 12.93 -7.64 -2.87
N VAL A 555 14.21 -7.27 -2.89
CA VAL A 555 14.63 -5.86 -2.76
C VAL A 555 14.17 -5.02 -3.94
N ASP A 556 14.33 -5.52 -5.16
CA ASP A 556 13.95 -4.80 -6.36
C ASP A 556 12.42 -4.65 -6.44
N TYR A 557 11.67 -5.72 -6.13
CA TYR A 557 10.20 -5.69 -6.10
C TYR A 557 9.63 -4.80 -4.99
N SER A 558 10.40 -4.46 -3.95
CA SER A 558 9.90 -3.74 -2.77
C SER A 558 9.20 -2.42 -3.09
N THR A 559 9.69 -1.67 -4.09
CA THR A 559 9.10 -0.40 -4.54
C THR A 559 7.70 -0.58 -5.12
N MET A 560 7.37 -1.76 -5.66
CA MET A 560 5.99 -2.12 -6.02
C MET A 560 5.08 -2.07 -4.80
N LEU A 561 5.44 -2.78 -3.73
CA LEU A 561 4.64 -2.85 -2.52
C LEU A 561 4.56 -1.49 -1.82
N PHE A 562 5.68 -0.77 -1.76
CA PHE A 562 5.74 0.52 -1.07
C PHE A 562 4.88 1.58 -1.77
N GLY A 563 4.97 1.65 -3.10
CA GLY A 563 4.13 2.49 -3.93
C GLY A 563 2.64 2.25 -3.70
N LEU A 564 2.22 0.99 -3.84
CA LEU A 564 0.83 0.60 -3.63
C LEU A 564 0.35 0.94 -2.21
N ALA A 565 1.17 0.70 -1.19
CA ALA A 565 0.81 1.01 0.20
C ALA A 565 0.52 2.51 0.43
N THR A 566 1.09 3.40 -0.38
CA THR A 566 0.89 4.86 -0.22
C THR A 566 -0.44 5.39 -0.75
N LEU A 567 -1.21 4.58 -1.47
CA LEU A 567 -2.52 5.01 -1.96
C LEU A 567 -3.45 5.42 -0.80
N PRO A 568 -4.29 6.46 -0.95
CA PRO A 568 -5.21 6.92 0.09
C PRO A 568 -6.15 5.83 0.63
N GLU A 569 -6.63 4.96 -0.26
CA GLU A 569 -7.45 3.80 0.06
C GLU A 569 -6.70 2.70 0.83
N HIS A 570 -5.36 2.73 0.82
CA HIS A 570 -4.47 1.81 1.56
C HIS A 570 -3.95 2.45 2.85
N LEU A 571 -2.67 2.80 2.95
CA LEU A 571 -2.09 3.38 4.17
C LEU A 571 -1.84 4.89 4.07
N GLY A 572 -1.87 5.44 2.86
CA GLY A 572 -1.61 6.85 2.59
C GLY A 572 -0.12 7.20 2.52
N GLU A 573 0.20 8.31 1.87
CA GLU A 573 1.58 8.70 1.52
C GLU A 573 2.49 8.98 2.72
N TYR A 574 1.92 9.36 3.86
CA TYR A 574 2.67 9.68 5.10
C TYR A 574 2.90 8.48 6.01
N TRP A 575 2.37 7.30 5.69
CA TRP A 575 2.51 6.13 6.55
C TRP A 575 3.97 5.76 6.80
N PHE A 576 4.79 5.67 5.75
CA PHE A 576 6.23 5.39 5.90
C PHE A 576 6.92 6.42 6.80
N SER A 577 6.63 7.71 6.60
CA SER A 577 7.22 8.81 7.37
C SER A 577 6.88 8.79 8.86
N ALA A 578 5.77 8.15 9.22
CA ALA A 578 5.37 8.00 10.62
C ALA A 578 6.24 6.97 11.38
N TYR A 579 6.91 6.07 10.66
CA TYR A 579 7.63 4.94 11.27
C TYR A 579 9.12 4.84 10.87
N ASN A 580 9.56 5.46 9.78
CA ASN A 580 10.94 5.39 9.29
C ASN A 580 11.93 6.38 9.97
N GLY A 581 11.62 6.84 11.19
CA GLY A 581 12.53 7.66 11.99
C GLY A 581 13.58 6.80 12.73
N ILE A 582 14.81 7.31 12.89
CA ILE A 582 15.86 6.65 13.70
C ILE A 582 15.62 6.88 15.20
N THR A 583 15.17 8.07 15.56
CA THR A 583 14.63 8.37 16.90
C THR A 583 13.14 8.10 16.94
N ALA A 584 12.61 7.67 18.10
CA ALA A 584 11.17 7.58 18.37
C ALA A 584 10.43 8.74 17.72
N ALA A 585 9.67 8.47 16.66
CA ALA A 585 9.12 9.49 15.79
C ALA A 585 8.44 10.62 16.58
N SER A 586 8.99 11.82 16.43
CA SER A 586 8.27 13.09 16.53
C SER A 586 7.93 13.61 15.12
N ALA A 587 7.55 12.72 14.19
CA ALA A 587 6.75 13.14 13.05
C ALA A 587 5.31 13.37 13.55
N PRO A 588 4.62 14.43 13.09
CA PRO A 588 3.33 14.83 13.61
C PRO A 588 2.32 13.70 13.40
N LYS A 589 1.98 13.02 14.49
CA LYS A 589 0.73 12.26 14.55
C LYS A 589 -0.37 13.29 14.32
N ASN A 590 -1.08 13.19 13.19
CA ASN A 590 -2.38 13.84 13.04
C ASN A 590 -3.29 13.35 14.18
N THR A 591 -3.21 14.03 15.30
CA THR A 591 -3.95 13.71 16.51
C THR A 591 -5.00 14.78 16.63
N LEU A 592 -6.22 14.45 16.21
CA LEU A 592 -7.41 15.19 16.61
C LEU A 592 -7.53 15.06 18.14
N GLN A 593 -7.38 16.16 18.86
CA GLN A 593 -7.86 16.27 20.24
C GLN A 593 -9.06 17.21 20.27
N THR A 594 -10.24 16.61 20.39
CA THR A 594 -11.48 17.32 20.72
C THR A 594 -11.38 17.80 22.16
N ILE A 595 -11.10 19.09 22.37
CA ILE A 595 -11.23 19.71 23.70
C ILE A 595 -12.61 20.38 23.75
N SER A 596 -13.63 19.62 24.14
CA SER A 596 -14.90 20.21 24.53
C SER A 596 -14.78 20.79 25.94
N LYS A 597 -14.70 22.12 26.06
CA LYS A 597 -15.09 22.78 27.31
C LYS A 597 -16.56 23.16 27.18
N ASP A 598 -17.39 22.49 27.98
CA ASP A 598 -18.82 22.78 28.07
C ASP A 598 -19.06 24.21 28.57
N SER A 599 -19.83 24.95 27.78
CA SER A 599 -21.09 25.54 28.22
C SER A 599 -21.82 26.06 26.97
N GLN A 600 -22.87 25.34 26.59
CA GLN A 600 -23.70 25.58 25.39
C GLN A 600 -23.07 25.23 24.04
N THR A 601 -22.73 23.96 23.85
CA THR A 601 -22.24 23.41 22.56
C THR A 601 -23.37 23.28 21.52
N ILE A 602 -23.03 23.48 20.25
CA ILE A 602 -23.85 23.13 19.09
C ILE A 602 -23.51 21.67 18.75
N PRO A 603 -24.39 20.67 19.02
CA PRO A 603 -24.04 19.24 18.94
C PRO A 603 -23.64 18.74 17.55
N SER A 604 -24.06 19.47 16.51
CA SER A 604 -23.82 19.18 15.10
C SER A 604 -22.71 20.04 14.49
N PHE A 605 -22.01 20.86 15.28
CA PHE A 605 -20.89 21.65 14.78
C PHE A 605 -19.66 20.77 14.57
N LYS A 606 -19.19 20.62 13.33
CA LYS A 606 -17.98 19.85 12.98
C LYS A 606 -17.19 20.58 11.88
N ALA A 607 -15.86 20.61 11.99
CA ALA A 607 -14.99 21.17 10.97
C ALA A 607 -14.05 20.10 10.41
N TYR A 608 -13.92 20.06 9.09
CA TYR A 608 -13.14 19.09 8.33
C TYR A 608 -12.21 19.84 7.36
N PRO A 609 -10.93 20.05 7.73
CA PRO A 609 -9.95 20.62 6.83
C PRO A 609 -9.73 19.69 5.64
N ASN A 610 -9.73 20.24 4.43
CA ASN A 610 -9.38 19.54 3.20
C ASN A 610 -7.95 19.95 2.82
N PRO A 611 -6.98 19.01 2.93
CA PRO A 611 -5.57 19.31 2.67
C PRO A 611 -5.25 19.54 1.18
N PHE A 612 -6.17 19.24 0.26
CA PHE A 612 -5.96 19.37 -1.18
C PHE A 612 -6.47 20.69 -1.75
N THR A 613 -7.52 21.25 -1.17
CA THR A 613 -8.18 22.49 -1.64
C THR A 613 -7.89 23.69 -0.75
N HIS A 614 -7.17 23.51 0.36
CA HIS A 614 -6.97 24.50 1.43
C HIS A 614 -8.28 25.04 2.03
N SER A 615 -9.39 24.36 1.78
CA SER A 615 -10.72 24.71 2.30
C SER A 615 -11.05 23.90 3.54
N ILE A 616 -11.85 24.45 4.43
CA ILE A 616 -12.35 23.80 5.64
C ILE A 616 -13.86 23.68 5.49
N THR A 617 -14.35 22.44 5.42
CA THR A 617 -15.78 22.16 5.39
C THR A 617 -16.33 22.19 6.82
N ILE A 618 -17.30 23.04 7.06
CA ILE A 618 -17.87 23.31 8.38
C ILE A 618 -19.35 22.93 8.35
N HIS A 619 -19.70 21.88 9.09
CA HIS A 619 -21.09 21.60 9.42
C HIS A 619 -21.48 22.55 10.55
N THR A 620 -22.37 23.49 10.29
CA THR A 620 -22.68 24.61 11.20
C THR A 620 -23.63 24.20 12.33
N GLY A 621 -24.39 23.12 12.10
CA GLY A 621 -25.42 22.65 13.00
C GLY A 621 -26.65 23.55 13.12
N ILE A 622 -26.74 24.57 12.28
CA ILE A 622 -27.89 25.47 12.15
C ILE A 622 -29.11 24.67 11.65
N LYS A 623 -30.28 24.91 12.25
CA LYS A 623 -31.58 24.38 11.77
C LYS A 623 -32.58 25.54 11.62
N ASN A 624 -33.54 25.40 10.71
CA ASN A 624 -34.67 26.31 10.52
C ASN A 624 -34.30 27.77 10.18
N ASN A 625 -33.35 27.98 9.26
CA ASN A 625 -32.94 29.31 8.75
C ASN A 625 -32.42 30.32 9.80
N ASN A 626 -32.02 29.84 10.98
CA ASN A 626 -31.35 30.68 11.97
C ASN A 626 -29.98 31.16 11.46
N GLU A 627 -29.61 32.40 11.77
CA GLU A 627 -28.31 32.95 11.37
C GLU A 627 -27.23 32.58 12.39
N GLY A 628 -26.04 32.22 11.91
CA GLY A 628 -24.86 31.97 12.72
C GLY A 628 -23.62 32.67 12.16
N SER A 629 -22.59 32.81 12.99
CA SER A 629 -21.30 33.38 12.57
C SER A 629 -20.17 32.40 12.85
N ILE A 630 -19.33 32.19 11.84
CA ILE A 630 -18.06 31.47 11.95
C ILE A 630 -16.96 32.53 12.05
N LYS A 631 -16.15 32.45 13.09
CA LYS A 631 -14.97 33.28 13.31
C LYS A 631 -13.73 32.40 13.35
N VAL A 632 -12.61 32.93 12.90
CA VAL A 632 -11.29 32.35 13.14
C VAL A 632 -10.54 33.28 14.07
N LEU A 633 -10.05 32.73 15.16
CA LEU A 633 -9.29 33.44 16.18
C LEU A 633 -7.83 32.96 16.16
N ASP A 634 -6.89 33.87 16.38
CA ASP A 634 -5.50 33.50 16.64
C ASP A 634 -5.31 32.91 18.05
N ILE A 635 -4.08 32.53 18.40
CA ILE A 635 -3.75 31.95 19.71
C ILE A 635 -4.00 32.89 20.90
N ASN A 636 -4.10 34.19 20.65
CA ASN A 636 -4.39 35.20 21.67
C ASN A 636 -5.89 35.52 21.76
N GLY A 637 -6.72 34.83 20.97
CA GLY A 637 -8.17 35.04 20.92
C GLY A 637 -8.60 36.23 20.06
N ARG A 638 -7.71 36.82 19.25
CA ARG A 638 -8.04 37.94 18.36
C ARG A 638 -8.72 37.41 17.09
N GLU A 639 -9.82 38.04 16.70
CA GLU A 639 -10.54 37.72 15.46
C GLU A 639 -9.70 38.11 14.23
N VAL A 640 -9.41 37.13 13.37
CA VAL A 640 -8.61 37.30 12.15
C VAL A 640 -9.40 37.00 10.87
N PHE A 641 -10.54 36.33 10.98
CA PHE A 641 -11.47 36.07 9.88
C PHE A 641 -12.89 35.87 10.43
N LYS A 642 -13.91 36.29 9.69
CA LYS A 642 -15.31 36.10 10.09
C LYS A 642 -16.24 36.02 8.88
N ILE A 643 -17.18 35.09 8.94
CA ILE A 643 -18.32 35.03 8.02
C ILE A 643 -19.63 34.84 8.78
N VAL A 644 -20.72 35.21 8.14
CA VAL A 644 -22.09 34.98 8.60
C VAL A 644 -22.74 33.98 7.64
N THR A 645 -23.41 32.97 8.16
CA THR A 645 -24.02 31.91 7.37
C THR A 645 -25.37 31.47 7.92
N LYS A 646 -26.24 31.03 7.01
CA LYS A 646 -27.52 30.35 7.30
C LYS A 646 -27.50 28.90 6.79
N GLN A 647 -26.39 28.46 6.21
CA GLN A 647 -26.25 27.14 5.60
C GLN A 647 -25.95 26.08 6.65
N GLU A 648 -26.45 24.86 6.46
CA GLU A 648 -26.12 23.73 7.35
C GLU A 648 -24.66 23.26 7.16
N VAL A 649 -24.08 23.50 5.99
CA VAL A 649 -22.68 23.24 5.64
C VAL A 649 -22.11 24.45 4.93
N GLU A 650 -20.94 24.90 5.37
CA GLU A 650 -20.14 25.94 4.74
C GLU A 650 -18.77 25.40 4.32
N SER A 651 -18.15 26.03 3.32
CA SER A 651 -16.75 25.78 2.98
C SER A 651 -16.00 27.10 3.05
N ILE A 652 -14.98 27.17 3.91
CA ILE A 652 -14.18 28.39 4.08
C ILE A 652 -12.74 28.14 3.66
N ILE A 653 -12.11 29.13 3.02
CA ILE A 653 -10.66 29.14 2.75
C ILE A 653 -10.06 30.23 3.63
N LEU A 654 -9.01 29.90 4.37
CA LEU A 654 -8.33 30.88 5.22
C LEU A 654 -7.53 31.86 4.36
N PRO A 655 -7.51 33.17 4.66
CA PRO A 655 -6.70 34.12 3.91
C PRO A 655 -5.21 33.75 3.91
N ASP A 656 -4.57 33.83 2.75
CA ASP A 656 -3.14 33.53 2.57
C ASP A 656 -2.26 34.42 3.46
N SER A 657 -2.71 35.63 3.79
CA SER A 657 -2.01 36.58 4.65
C SER A 657 -1.85 36.14 6.12
N LEU A 658 -2.56 35.10 6.56
CA LEU A 658 -2.39 34.54 7.90
C LEU A 658 -1.11 33.70 7.98
N SER A 659 -0.26 33.94 8.97
CA SER A 659 0.95 33.14 9.17
C SER A 659 0.63 31.69 9.52
N SER A 660 1.52 30.76 9.17
CA SER A 660 1.47 29.36 9.61
C SER A 660 1.39 29.29 11.14
N GLY A 661 0.49 28.47 11.67
CA GLY A 661 0.28 28.38 13.11
C GLY A 661 -1.08 27.84 13.52
N MET A 662 -1.32 27.85 14.83
CA MET A 662 -2.56 27.37 15.42
C MET A 662 -3.63 28.46 15.40
N TYR A 663 -4.84 28.10 14.99
CA TYR A 663 -6.01 28.97 15.02
C TYR A 663 -7.21 28.23 15.63
N PHE A 664 -8.23 29.00 16.01
CA PHE A 664 -9.46 28.48 16.57
C PHE A 664 -10.66 28.93 15.74
N ILE A 665 -11.39 27.98 15.17
CA ILE A 665 -12.67 28.24 14.52
C ILE A 665 -13.75 28.28 15.60
N GLU A 666 -14.32 29.45 15.82
CA GLU A 666 -15.43 29.67 16.71
C GLU A 666 -16.74 29.81 15.93
N MET A 667 -17.74 29.01 16.27
CA MET A 667 -19.10 29.12 15.76
C MET A 667 -20.02 29.67 16.83
N ASN A 668 -20.82 30.67 16.46
CA ASN A 668 -21.91 31.19 17.27
C ASN A 668 -23.21 31.06 16.49
N ALA A 669 -24.21 30.36 17.03
CA ALA A 669 -25.56 30.31 16.48
C ALA A 669 -26.60 30.10 17.58
N ALA A 670 -27.74 30.77 17.47
CA ALA A 670 -28.86 30.64 18.41
C ALA A 670 -28.46 30.78 19.91
N GLY A 671 -27.53 31.70 20.20
CA GLY A 671 -27.01 31.96 21.55
C GLY A 671 -26.00 30.94 22.07
N LYS A 672 -25.68 29.90 21.28
CA LYS A 672 -24.72 28.84 21.60
C LYS A 672 -23.38 29.06 20.90
N LYS A 673 -22.30 28.60 21.54
CA LYS A 673 -20.93 28.81 21.08
C LYS A 673 -20.15 27.49 21.05
N SER A 674 -19.35 27.27 20.02
CA SER A 674 -18.48 26.09 19.91
C SER A 674 -17.16 26.45 19.25
N ILE A 675 -16.06 25.88 19.73
CA ILE A 675 -14.71 26.22 19.24
C ILE A 675 -13.99 24.94 18.81
N PHE A 676 -13.35 24.99 17.64
CA PHE A 676 -12.53 23.94 17.07
C PHE A 676 -11.11 24.45 16.86
N LYS A 677 -10.11 23.65 17.22
CA LYS A 677 -8.72 23.95 16.94
C LYS A 677 -8.37 23.50 15.52
N ILE A 678 -7.64 24.33 14.80
CA ILE A 678 -7.08 24.04 13.47
C ILE A 678 -5.61 24.47 13.42
N LEU A 679 -4.85 23.87 12.51
CA LEU A 679 -3.48 24.25 12.18
C LEU A 679 -3.47 24.72 10.73
N LYS A 680 -2.97 25.94 10.50
CA LYS A 680 -2.71 26.48 9.16
C LYS A 680 -1.22 26.29 8.88
N GLU A 681 -0.88 25.65 7.77
CA GLU A 681 0.49 25.46 7.30
C GLU A 681 1.02 26.66 6.52
#